data_AF-A0A5N6BRU3-F1
#
_entry.id   AF-A0A5N6BRU3-F1
#
_cell.length_a   1.000
_cell.length_b   1.000
_cell.length_c   1.000
_cell.angle_alpha   90.00
_cell.angle_beta   90.00
_cell.angle_gamma   90.00
#
_symmetry.space_group_name_H-M   'P 1'
#
loop_
_entity.id
_entity.type
_entity.pdbx_description
1 polymer ?
#
loop_
_entity_poly.entity_id
_entity_poly.type
_entity_poly.pdbx_seq_one_letter_code
_entity_poly.pdbx_strand_id
1 'polypeptide(L)'
;MRDSDRARAASLLSRTAARDLFEQVRFRYFQLPPFARRALFVVLLVATMGVAAALNWSLAPTFIYTFLALCFLALALSYPRAAATVLVLAGWGLLLPLFMGVFGGQSIVPGLLMLLGALTGGAAHLIRWVPPWLTTLMSLAPAGVVALSLSPLSPSAALWGAYGVAAALLLFRLVLARKVRAEAEREAAGAETQVQVRARAGGHQPAAAEAGAPPPITVEQALAELESMIGLEPVKEQVRAIAASIEAARLRREAGYANERPMRHFVFVGPPGTGKTSVARSLAKIFYAFGLLETPFVVEAQRADLVGEYLGATAIKTNELIDRALGGVLFVDEAYSLINSGDGQPDRFGAEAVQTLLKRAEDDRDRLIVILAGYERETNDFLASNPGLSSRFATRVRFPSYSPAELLEITEALQQRRGDLLAPEARPVLRRLFEDVERRGLVDDLGNARFARSLAEAAAQARDVRVVSAGGAPRGEDLVTITADDVTKAFNEITARYRGYQVTPTLDEALADLDRMAGLEPVKRQVHAITAQLKVARMRQEQGLPVQSQMRHFVFVGPPGTGKTTVARILGRIFSALGLLARPDVVEASRADLVGQHLGATAIKTNELVDRALGGVLFIDEAYGLVNTGYSGGDAFGAEAVQTLLKRAEDDRDRVVIILAGYEREMDAFLATNPGLASRFNQRVSFPSYRPSELTEIAQLLAAGSGDRFDASAARDLADVFDWVCRERLIDGLGNGRFARSLYERAALRRDVRLAEQGSANAAELTTIISEDVRSAVDELS
;
A
#
# COMPACT_ATOMS: atom_id res chain seq x y z
N MET A 1 4.23 39.50 7.62
CA MET A 1 4.19 38.48 8.69
C MET A 1 5.19 38.90 9.76
N ARG A 2 4.73 39.06 11.01
CA ARG A 2 5.54 39.58 12.13
C ARG A 2 6.52 38.50 12.62
N ASP A 3 7.68 38.90 13.14
CA ASP A 3 8.71 37.98 13.68
C ASP A 3 8.19 37.06 14.80
N SER A 4 7.09 37.45 15.47
CA SER A 4 6.36 36.61 16.43
C SER A 4 5.78 35.33 15.82
N ASP A 5 5.44 35.35 14.53
CA ASP A 5 4.84 34.20 13.83
C ASP A 5 5.91 33.20 13.37
N ARG A 6 7.12 33.68 13.04
CA ARG A 6 8.28 32.83 12.72
C ARG A 6 8.81 32.10 13.95
N ALA A 7 8.87 32.76 15.10
CA ALA A 7 9.26 32.12 16.37
C ALA A 7 8.25 31.04 16.81
N ARG A 8 6.94 31.28 16.61
CA ARG A 8 5.90 30.27 16.87
C ARG A 8 5.97 29.09 15.89
N ALA A 9 6.17 29.33 14.60
CA ALA A 9 6.31 28.29 13.59
C ALA A 9 7.55 27.40 13.83
N ALA A 10 8.70 28.00 14.17
CA ALA A 10 9.92 27.26 14.53
C ALA A 10 9.74 26.40 15.79
N SER A 11 8.99 26.88 16.80
CA SER A 11 8.69 26.12 18.02
C SER A 11 7.71 24.96 17.80
N LEU A 12 6.83 25.08 16.80
CA LEU A 12 5.88 24.03 16.42
C LEU A 12 6.58 22.95 15.59
N LEU A 13 7.45 23.34 14.66
CA LEU A 13 8.25 22.43 13.83
C LEU A 13 9.26 21.60 14.64
N SER A 14 9.88 22.17 15.67
CA SER A 14 10.80 21.42 16.54
C SER A 14 10.08 20.40 17.43
N ARG A 15 8.85 20.72 17.87
CA ARG A 15 8.01 19.81 18.66
C ARG A 15 7.45 18.66 17.84
N THR A 16 7.10 18.89 16.57
CA THR A 16 6.69 17.82 15.65
C THR A 16 7.89 16.93 15.29
N ALA A 17 9.04 17.51 14.97
CA ALA A 17 10.24 16.74 14.63
C ALA A 17 10.73 15.82 15.78
N ALA A 18 10.74 16.33 17.02
CA ALA A 18 11.12 15.53 18.18
C ALA A 18 10.12 14.40 18.48
N ARG A 19 8.83 14.65 18.27
CA ARG A 19 7.77 13.64 18.44
C ARG A 19 7.87 12.57 17.36
N ASP A 20 8.12 12.95 16.11
CA ASP A 20 8.27 12.04 14.98
C ASP A 20 9.53 11.19 15.13
N LEU A 21 10.65 11.78 15.59
CA LEU A 21 11.87 11.05 15.89
C LEU A 21 11.65 10.01 17.02
N PHE A 22 10.94 10.40 18.09
CA PHE A 22 10.63 9.50 19.19
C PHE A 22 9.74 8.34 18.76
N GLU A 23 8.70 8.58 17.96
CA GLU A 23 7.83 7.51 17.44
C GLU A 23 8.57 6.61 16.43
N GLN A 24 9.48 7.16 15.60
CA GLN A 24 10.34 6.35 14.72
C GLN A 24 11.29 5.44 15.50
N VAL A 25 11.92 5.96 16.56
CA VAL A 25 12.79 5.16 17.45
C VAL A 25 11.98 4.08 18.18
N ARG A 26 10.78 4.43 18.66
CA ARG A 26 9.87 3.49 19.32
C ARG A 26 9.40 2.39 18.36
N PHE A 27 9.03 2.74 17.13
CA PHE A 27 8.65 1.80 16.09
C PHE A 27 9.78 0.81 15.78
N ARG A 28 11.01 1.31 15.54
CA ARG A 28 12.19 0.46 15.33
C ARG A 28 12.54 -0.40 16.55
N TYR A 29 12.36 0.12 17.76
CA TYR A 29 12.56 -0.63 19.00
C TYR A 29 11.60 -1.83 19.11
N PHE A 30 10.33 -1.68 18.71
CA PHE A 30 9.35 -2.77 18.76
C PHE A 30 9.47 -3.78 17.60
N GLN A 31 10.15 -3.43 16.51
CA GLN A 31 10.52 -4.39 15.46
C GLN A 31 11.59 -5.39 15.92
N LEU A 32 12.33 -5.09 17.00
CA LEU A 32 13.32 -6.02 17.54
C LEU A 32 12.66 -7.13 18.38
N PRO A 33 13.08 -8.39 18.22
CA PRO A 33 12.56 -9.50 19.03
C PRO A 33 12.85 -9.25 20.53
N PRO A 34 12.02 -9.79 21.45
CA PRO A 34 12.14 -9.51 22.89
C PRO A 34 13.53 -9.76 23.49
N PHE A 35 14.23 -10.77 22.97
CA PHE A 35 15.61 -11.08 23.37
C PHE A 35 16.60 -9.99 22.92
N ALA A 36 16.50 -9.51 21.68
CA ALA A 36 17.37 -8.45 21.16
C ALA A 36 17.19 -7.12 21.90
N ARG A 37 15.95 -6.80 22.32
CA ARG A 37 15.68 -5.63 23.18
C ARG A 37 16.38 -5.72 24.53
N ARG A 38 16.31 -6.87 25.20
CA ARG A 38 17.00 -7.09 26.49
C ARG A 38 18.51 -7.05 26.31
N ALA A 39 19.03 -7.64 25.24
CA ALA A 39 20.44 -7.61 24.90
C ALA A 39 20.94 -6.17 24.68
N LEU A 40 20.16 -5.32 24.01
CA LEU A 40 20.50 -3.91 23.80
C LEU A 40 20.72 -3.15 25.12
N PHE A 41 19.82 -3.32 26.11
CA PHE A 41 19.97 -2.68 27.42
C PHE A 41 21.16 -3.22 28.21
N VAL A 42 21.44 -4.52 28.12
CA VAL A 42 22.61 -5.14 28.75
C VAL A 42 23.90 -4.60 28.12
N VAL A 43 23.96 -4.51 26.79
CA VAL A 43 25.11 -3.94 26.07
C VAL A 43 25.31 -2.48 26.46
N LEU A 44 24.24 -1.68 26.55
CA LEU A 44 24.34 -0.28 26.95
C LEU A 44 24.84 -0.14 28.39
N LEU A 45 24.32 -0.96 29.32
CA LEU A 45 24.78 -0.99 30.71
C LEU A 45 26.27 -1.34 30.80
N VAL A 46 26.70 -2.40 30.12
CA VAL A 46 28.11 -2.85 30.08
C VAL A 46 29.02 -1.78 29.46
N ALA A 47 28.59 -1.15 28.36
CA ALA A 47 29.34 -0.08 27.72
C ALA A 47 29.50 1.13 28.66
N THR A 48 28.44 1.52 29.36
CA THR A 48 28.48 2.64 30.32
C THR A 48 29.38 2.31 31.52
N MET A 49 29.37 1.06 32.00
CA MET A 49 30.31 0.59 33.03
C MET A 49 31.75 0.57 32.54
N GLY A 50 32.00 0.18 31.29
CA GLY A 50 33.34 0.21 30.67
C GLY A 50 33.90 1.62 30.56
N VAL A 51 33.07 2.59 30.15
CA VAL A 51 33.45 4.02 30.12
C VAL A 51 33.72 4.55 31.52
N ALA A 52 32.87 4.22 32.51
CA ALA A 52 33.06 4.65 33.89
C ALA A 52 34.36 4.09 34.49
N ALA A 53 34.71 2.83 34.19
CA ALA A 53 35.98 2.24 34.58
C ALA A 53 37.18 2.94 33.91
N ALA A 54 37.08 3.26 32.61
CA ALA A 54 38.14 3.96 31.88
C ALA A 54 38.37 5.41 32.38
N LEU A 55 37.34 6.06 32.91
CA LEU A 55 37.38 7.42 33.45
C LEU A 55 37.59 7.48 34.98
N ASN A 56 37.90 6.34 35.64
CA ASN A 56 38.04 6.23 37.10
C ASN A 56 36.83 6.74 37.90
N TRP A 57 35.62 6.57 37.38
CA TRP A 57 34.38 6.86 38.11
C TRP A 57 34.02 5.73 39.09
N SER A 58 33.30 6.07 40.14
CA SER A 58 32.84 5.09 41.13
C SER A 58 31.78 4.17 40.52
N LEU A 59 32.12 2.88 40.40
CA LEU A 59 31.28 1.90 39.68
C LEU A 59 29.91 1.67 40.31
N ALA A 60 29.82 1.70 41.64
CA ALA A 60 28.56 1.46 42.35
C ALA A 60 27.47 2.52 42.07
N PRO A 61 27.72 3.83 42.25
CA PRO A 61 26.74 4.85 41.89
C PRO A 61 26.50 4.90 40.38
N THR A 62 27.53 4.73 39.54
CA THR A 62 27.35 4.71 38.09
C THR A 62 26.43 3.57 37.67
N PHE A 63 26.56 2.38 38.25
CA PHE A 63 25.66 1.25 37.98
C PHE A 63 24.22 1.60 38.34
N ILE A 64 23.99 2.15 39.54
CA ILE A 64 22.66 2.52 40.03
C ILE A 64 22.02 3.57 39.09
N TYR A 65 22.73 4.63 38.75
CA TYR A 65 22.21 5.68 37.86
C TYR A 65 21.94 5.17 36.45
N THR A 66 22.84 4.37 35.90
CA THR A 66 22.68 3.79 34.57
C THR A 66 21.50 2.82 34.54
N PHE A 67 21.37 1.96 35.55
CA PHE A 67 20.26 1.03 35.68
C PHE A 67 18.92 1.76 35.78
N LEU A 68 18.82 2.80 36.63
CA LEU A 68 17.61 3.62 36.75
C LEU A 68 17.26 4.35 35.45
N ALA A 69 18.26 4.90 34.75
CA ALA A 69 18.06 5.56 33.46
C ALA A 69 17.57 4.58 32.39
N LEU A 70 18.10 3.36 32.37
CA LEU A 70 17.66 2.32 31.44
C LEU A 70 16.26 1.79 31.77
N CYS A 71 15.94 1.60 33.05
CA CYS A 71 14.57 1.27 33.48
C CYS A 71 13.59 2.37 33.06
N PHE A 72 13.95 3.63 33.23
CA PHE A 72 13.15 4.77 32.79
C PHE A 72 12.97 4.77 31.27
N LEU A 73 14.05 4.56 30.50
CA LEU A 73 14.01 4.50 29.04
C LEU A 73 13.11 3.34 28.55
N ALA A 74 13.23 2.17 29.17
CA ALA A 74 12.38 1.01 28.86
C ALA A 74 10.89 1.29 29.17
N LEU A 75 10.62 1.99 30.28
CA LEU A 75 9.26 2.41 30.65
C LEU A 75 8.74 3.49 29.69
N ALA A 76 9.57 4.43 29.26
CA ALA A 76 9.21 5.50 28.31
C ALA A 76 8.88 4.96 26.92
N LEU A 77 9.63 3.97 26.45
CA LEU A 77 9.36 3.30 25.17
C LEU A 77 8.08 2.44 25.24
N SER A 78 7.78 1.84 26.40
CA SER A 78 6.61 0.97 26.58
C SER A 78 5.32 1.73 26.89
N TYR A 79 5.41 2.76 27.74
CA TYR A 79 4.29 3.52 28.28
C TYR A 79 4.65 5.02 28.39
N PRO A 80 4.73 5.76 27.27
CA PRO A 80 5.23 7.14 27.24
C PRO A 80 4.45 8.10 28.16
N ARG A 81 3.15 7.85 28.33
CA ARG A 81 2.29 8.64 29.24
C ARG A 81 2.57 8.37 30.72
N ALA A 82 2.97 7.15 31.08
CA ALA A 82 3.33 6.79 32.46
C ALA A 82 4.74 7.27 32.82
N ALA A 83 5.68 7.22 31.88
CA ALA A 83 7.03 7.75 32.09
C ALA A 83 7.05 9.27 32.34
N ALA A 84 6.20 10.04 31.66
CA ALA A 84 6.04 11.46 31.94
C ALA A 84 5.56 11.73 33.39
N THR A 85 4.66 10.89 33.93
CA THR A 85 4.21 11.01 35.32
C THR A 85 5.34 10.69 36.29
N VAL A 86 6.14 9.64 36.01
CA VAL A 86 7.32 9.30 36.79
C VAL A 86 8.34 10.44 36.84
N LEU A 87 8.52 11.16 35.72
CA LEU A 87 9.42 12.32 35.67
C LEU A 87 8.91 13.48 36.53
N VAL A 88 7.60 13.75 36.55
CA VAL A 88 6.99 14.74 37.45
C VAL A 88 7.18 14.35 38.91
N LEU A 89 7.01 13.08 39.25
CA LEU A 89 7.23 12.56 40.61
C LEU A 89 8.71 12.61 41.02
N ALA A 90 9.63 12.34 40.09
CA ALA A 90 11.06 12.49 40.32
C ALA A 90 11.43 13.95 40.56
N GLY A 91 10.88 14.88 39.76
CA GLY A 91 11.04 16.32 39.96
C GLY A 91 10.49 16.79 41.31
N TRP A 92 9.35 16.24 41.75
CA TRP A 92 8.82 16.47 43.10
C TRP A 92 9.75 15.93 44.19
N GLY A 93 10.32 14.74 43.98
CA GLY A 93 11.32 14.15 44.87
C GLY A 93 12.58 15.01 45.04
N LEU A 94 13.00 15.72 44.00
CA LEU A 94 14.14 16.65 44.05
C LEU A 94 13.88 17.87 44.96
N LEU A 95 12.62 18.14 45.36
CA LEU A 95 12.29 19.19 46.34
C LEU A 95 12.48 18.71 47.80
N LEU A 96 12.77 17.43 48.04
CA LEU A 96 12.97 16.91 49.39
C LEU A 96 14.05 17.66 50.19
N PRO A 97 15.24 18.00 49.65
CA PRO A 97 16.24 18.77 50.39
C PRO A 97 15.74 20.18 50.75
N LEU A 98 14.97 20.82 49.87
CA LEU A 98 14.34 22.11 50.12
C LEU A 98 13.34 22.02 51.28
N PHE A 99 12.45 21.02 51.27
CA PHE A 99 11.51 20.80 52.35
C PHE A 99 12.19 20.45 53.68
N MET A 100 13.26 19.65 53.65
CA MET A 100 14.07 19.37 54.84
C MET A 100 14.76 20.62 55.39
N GLY A 101 15.18 21.54 54.52
CA GLY A 101 15.75 22.84 54.92
C GLY A 101 14.72 23.79 55.53
N VAL A 102 13.50 23.81 55.00
CA VAL A 102 12.42 24.70 55.46
C VAL A 102 11.73 24.18 56.74
N PHE A 103 11.44 22.88 56.81
CA PHE A 103 10.69 22.28 57.93
C PHE A 103 11.56 21.59 58.98
N GLY A 104 12.87 21.50 58.74
CA GLY A 104 13.84 20.84 59.61
C GLY A 104 13.89 19.33 59.39
N GLY A 105 15.10 18.75 59.40
CA GLY A 105 15.35 17.33 59.12
C GLY A 105 14.76 16.32 60.13
N GLN A 106 14.29 16.78 61.28
CA GLN A 106 13.61 15.96 62.30
C GLN A 106 12.08 16.00 62.18
N SER A 107 11.53 16.83 61.30
CA SER A 107 10.09 16.91 61.06
C SER A 107 9.62 15.76 60.16
N ILE A 108 8.45 15.20 60.44
CA ILE A 108 7.79 14.22 59.57
C ILE A 108 7.16 14.86 58.32
N VAL A 109 7.01 16.19 58.30
CA VAL A 109 6.29 16.94 57.26
C VAL A 109 6.91 16.76 55.86
N PRO A 110 8.24 16.84 55.65
CA PRO A 110 8.85 16.56 54.35
C PRO A 110 8.54 15.15 53.83
N GLY A 111 8.53 14.14 54.71
CA GLY A 111 8.18 12.77 54.35
C GLY A 111 6.70 12.64 53.91
N LEU A 112 5.79 13.31 54.62
CA LEU A 112 4.38 13.35 54.25
C LEU A 112 4.14 14.12 52.94
N LEU A 113 4.91 15.18 52.67
CA LEU A 113 4.87 15.87 51.36
C LEU A 113 5.40 15.00 50.21
N MET A 114 6.31 14.06 50.46
CA MET A 114 6.70 13.06 49.45
C MET A 114 5.59 12.05 49.19
N LEU A 115 4.89 11.62 50.24
CA LEU A 115 3.73 10.73 50.13
C LEU A 115 2.61 11.38 49.29
N LEU A 116 2.40 12.69 49.43
CA LEU A 116 1.47 13.46 48.58
C LEU A 116 1.79 13.30 47.08
N GLY A 117 3.07 13.26 46.71
CA GLY A 117 3.53 12.98 45.35
C GLY A 117 3.01 11.64 44.84
N ALA A 118 3.28 10.56 45.57
CA ALA A 118 2.85 9.22 45.19
C ALA A 118 1.31 9.10 45.09
N LEU A 119 0.58 9.66 46.07
CA LEU A 119 -0.88 9.64 46.11
C LEU A 119 -1.51 10.41 44.94
N THR A 120 -0.99 11.60 44.63
CA THR A 120 -1.48 12.41 43.49
C THR A 120 -1.13 11.79 42.15
N GLY A 121 0.06 11.18 42.01
CA GLY A 121 0.43 10.38 40.85
C GLY A 121 -0.54 9.23 40.60
N GLY A 122 -0.83 8.43 41.64
CA GLY A 122 -1.79 7.33 41.55
C GLY A 122 -3.21 7.80 41.22
N ALA A 123 -3.70 8.84 41.90
CA ALA A 123 -5.03 9.39 41.67
C ALA A 123 -5.19 9.98 40.26
N ALA A 124 -4.16 10.65 39.74
CA ALA A 124 -4.18 11.18 38.38
C ALA A 124 -4.32 10.09 37.30
N HIS A 125 -3.79 8.89 37.55
CA HIS A 125 -3.96 7.74 36.66
C HIS A 125 -5.38 7.16 36.65
N LEU A 126 -6.19 7.44 37.68
CA LEU A 126 -7.60 7.06 37.74
C LEU A 126 -8.50 8.03 36.94
N ILE A 127 -8.02 9.22 36.63
CA ILE A 127 -8.76 10.25 35.87
C ILE A 127 -8.50 10.03 34.38
N ARG A 128 -9.42 9.33 33.70
CA ARG A 128 -9.37 9.10 32.25
C ARG A 128 -9.63 10.41 31.48
N TRP A 129 -9.19 10.48 30.22
CA TRP A 129 -9.37 11.61 29.28
C TRP A 129 -8.45 12.83 29.43
N VAL A 130 -7.57 12.85 30.44
CA VAL A 130 -6.52 13.88 30.58
C VAL A 130 -5.16 13.19 30.78
N PRO A 131 -4.04 13.69 30.21
CA PRO A 131 -2.73 13.10 30.45
C PRO A 131 -2.40 13.07 31.96
N PRO A 132 -2.14 11.89 32.56
CA PRO A 132 -1.94 11.78 34.02
C PRO A 132 -0.82 12.66 34.56
N TRP A 133 0.30 12.75 33.83
CA TRP A 133 1.45 13.59 34.22
C TRP A 133 1.10 15.07 34.37
N LEU A 134 0.22 15.60 33.51
CA LEU A 134 -0.19 17.01 33.54
C LEU A 134 -1.10 17.26 34.74
N THR A 135 -1.98 16.32 35.04
CA THR A 135 -2.83 16.35 36.24
C THR A 135 -1.98 16.28 37.51
N THR A 136 -1.01 15.36 37.57
CA THR A 136 -0.05 15.27 38.69
C THR A 136 0.75 16.56 38.87
N LEU A 137 1.29 17.13 37.79
CA LEU A 137 2.07 18.38 37.84
C LEU A 137 1.22 19.56 38.32
N MET A 138 0.01 19.70 37.77
CA MET A 138 -0.87 20.82 38.12
C MET A 138 -1.47 20.70 39.51
N SER A 139 -1.57 19.49 40.08
CA SER A 139 -1.95 19.31 41.48
C SER A 139 -0.77 19.54 42.43
N LEU A 140 0.44 19.10 42.06
CA LEU A 140 1.62 19.18 42.92
C LEU A 140 2.26 20.57 42.95
N ALA A 141 2.41 21.25 41.82
CA ALA A 141 3.10 22.55 41.80
C ALA A 141 2.42 23.60 42.71
N PRO A 142 1.08 23.80 42.67
CA PRO A 142 0.40 24.71 43.60
C PRO A 142 0.43 24.21 45.05
N ALA A 143 0.35 22.90 45.28
CA ALA A 143 0.46 22.31 46.61
C ALA A 143 1.84 22.59 47.23
N GLY A 144 2.91 22.55 46.44
CA GLY A 144 4.26 22.88 46.87
C GLY A 144 4.43 24.36 47.22
N VAL A 145 3.85 25.26 46.40
CA VAL A 145 3.83 26.69 46.70
C VAL A 145 3.11 26.97 48.01
N VAL A 146 1.93 26.37 48.22
CA VAL A 146 1.15 26.55 49.46
C VAL A 146 1.86 25.97 50.68
N ALA A 147 2.54 24.81 50.53
CA ALA A 147 3.38 24.26 51.59
C ALA A 147 4.46 25.27 52.02
N LEU A 148 5.17 25.85 51.06
CA LEU A 148 6.23 26.83 51.33
C LEU A 148 5.69 28.14 51.89
N SER A 149 4.59 28.67 51.36
CA SER A 149 4.00 29.94 51.81
C SER A 149 3.42 29.87 53.22
N LEU A 150 2.87 28.72 53.63
CA LEU A 150 2.31 28.52 54.97
C LEU A 150 3.35 27.99 55.97
N SER A 151 4.56 27.65 55.52
CA SER A 151 5.65 27.16 56.37
C SER A 151 5.97 28.07 57.57
N PRO A 152 5.89 29.43 57.49
CA PRO A 152 6.19 30.28 58.63
C PRO A 152 5.10 30.28 59.71
N LEU A 153 3.88 29.85 59.39
CA LEU A 153 2.74 29.86 60.32
C LEU A 153 2.76 28.62 61.21
N SER A 154 2.77 27.44 60.60
CA SER A 154 3.00 26.16 61.29
C SER A 154 3.25 25.03 60.29
N PRO A 155 4.06 24.01 60.64
CA PRO A 155 4.28 22.85 59.78
C PRO A 155 3.00 22.08 59.46
N SER A 156 2.03 22.06 60.39
CA SER A 156 0.72 21.41 60.20
C SER A 156 -0.16 22.17 59.21
N ALA A 157 -0.21 23.52 59.28
CA ALA A 157 -0.95 24.33 58.32
C ALA A 157 -0.39 24.19 56.90
N ALA A 158 0.94 24.15 56.76
CA ALA A 158 1.61 23.90 55.48
C ALA A 158 1.26 22.54 54.88
N LEU A 159 1.29 21.48 55.70
CA LEU A 159 0.95 20.12 55.26
C LEU A 159 -0.52 20.03 54.81
N TRP A 160 -1.46 20.43 55.66
CA TRP A 160 -2.88 20.33 55.35
C TRP A 160 -3.32 21.27 54.22
N GLY A 161 -2.70 22.44 54.11
CA GLY A 161 -2.89 23.36 52.98
C GLY A 161 -2.46 22.73 51.65
N ALA A 162 -1.31 22.07 51.61
CA ALA A 162 -0.81 21.39 50.42
C ALA A 162 -1.71 20.22 49.99
N TYR A 163 -2.13 19.38 50.94
CA TYR A 163 -3.06 18.27 50.67
C TYR A 163 -4.44 18.76 50.21
N GLY A 164 -4.96 19.83 50.82
CA GLY A 164 -6.23 20.43 50.45
C GLY A 164 -6.23 20.97 49.01
N VAL A 165 -5.17 21.67 48.61
CA VAL A 165 -5.01 22.22 47.26
C VAL A 165 -4.85 21.12 46.22
N ALA A 166 -4.02 20.10 46.50
CA ALA A 166 -3.85 18.96 45.62
C ALA A 166 -5.18 18.21 45.39
N ALA A 167 -5.95 17.97 46.47
CA ALA A 167 -7.25 17.31 46.40
C ALA A 167 -8.29 18.14 45.64
N ALA A 168 -8.36 19.46 45.88
CA ALA A 168 -9.27 20.35 45.17
C ALA A 168 -9.00 20.38 43.66
N LEU A 169 -7.72 20.39 43.26
CA LEU A 169 -7.32 20.38 41.84
C LEU A 169 -7.57 19.02 41.17
N LEU A 170 -7.36 17.91 41.89
CA LEU A 170 -7.75 16.57 41.41
C LEU A 170 -9.26 16.47 41.21
N LEU A 171 -10.06 17.03 42.13
CA LEU A 171 -11.52 17.04 42.03
C LEU A 171 -12.01 17.93 40.88
N PHE A 172 -11.41 19.11 40.71
CA PHE A 172 -11.67 19.98 39.57
C PHE A 172 -11.36 19.27 38.24
N ARG A 173 -10.23 18.55 38.17
CA ARG A 173 -9.84 17.77 37.00
C ARG A 173 -10.78 16.61 36.71
N LEU A 174 -11.27 15.92 37.74
CA LEU A 174 -12.28 14.87 37.61
C LEU A 174 -13.59 15.43 37.03
N VAL A 175 -14.04 16.60 37.49
CA VAL A 175 -15.24 17.28 36.97
C VAL A 175 -15.04 17.71 35.53
N LEU A 176 -13.87 18.27 35.19
CA LEU A 176 -13.55 18.65 33.81
C LEU A 176 -13.53 17.43 32.87
N ALA A 177 -12.92 16.32 33.31
CA ALA A 177 -12.91 15.07 32.55
C ALA A 177 -14.33 14.52 32.32
N ARG A 178 -15.22 14.63 33.31
CA ARG A 178 -16.64 14.26 33.15
C ARG A 178 -17.39 15.17 32.18
N LYS A 179 -17.08 16.48 32.16
CA LYS A 179 -17.66 17.42 31.19
C LYS A 179 -17.19 17.15 29.77
N VAL A 180 -15.88 16.96 29.57
CA VAL A 180 -15.29 16.61 28.27
C VAL A 180 -15.84 15.28 27.77
N ARG A 181 -16.03 14.29 28.67
CA ARG A 181 -16.70 13.04 28.33
C ARG A 181 -18.15 13.28 27.89
N ALA A 182 -18.91 14.10 28.60
CA ALA A 182 -20.28 14.41 28.24
C ALA A 182 -20.37 15.22 26.91
N GLU A 183 -19.39 16.07 26.62
CA GLU A 183 -19.27 16.80 25.35
C GLU A 183 -18.86 15.88 24.21
N ALA A 184 -17.91 14.96 24.43
CA ALA A 184 -17.51 13.95 23.47
C ALA A 184 -18.63 12.92 23.20
N GLU A 185 -19.41 12.55 24.23
CA GLU A 185 -20.62 11.73 24.08
C GLU A 185 -21.73 12.51 23.34
N ARG A 186 -21.82 13.84 23.48
CA ARG A 186 -22.72 14.70 22.70
C ARG A 186 -22.26 14.94 21.27
N GLU A 187 -20.95 15.04 21.02
CA GLU A 187 -20.37 15.10 19.68
C GLU A 187 -20.45 13.73 19.00
N ALA A 188 -20.29 12.63 19.73
CA ALA A 188 -20.55 11.29 19.23
C ALA A 188 -22.04 11.08 18.92
N ALA A 189 -22.96 11.53 19.78
CA ALA A 189 -24.40 11.52 19.50
C ALA A 189 -24.78 12.48 18.35
N GLY A 190 -24.08 13.61 18.20
CA GLY A 190 -24.25 14.57 17.10
C GLY A 190 -23.66 14.06 15.78
N ALA A 191 -22.57 13.31 15.84
CA ALA A 191 -21.98 12.60 14.71
C ALA A 191 -22.84 11.39 14.34
N GLU A 192 -23.43 10.66 15.28
CA GLU A 192 -24.46 9.65 15.04
C GLU A 192 -25.72 10.29 14.42
N THR A 193 -26.07 11.53 14.80
CA THR A 193 -27.18 12.27 14.19
C THR A 193 -26.81 12.76 12.78
N GLN A 194 -25.59 13.23 12.52
CA GLN A 194 -25.13 13.57 11.17
C GLN A 194 -24.91 12.35 10.27
N VAL A 195 -24.52 11.21 10.84
CA VAL A 195 -24.46 9.90 10.16
C VAL A 195 -25.87 9.37 9.92
N GLN A 196 -26.84 9.57 10.82
CA GLN A 196 -28.25 9.30 10.57
C GLN A 196 -28.86 10.25 9.53
N VAL A 197 -28.43 11.52 9.46
CA VAL A 197 -28.90 12.49 8.45
C VAL A 197 -28.25 12.23 7.08
N ARG A 198 -26.99 11.77 7.02
CA ARG A 198 -26.38 11.26 5.77
C ARG A 198 -26.94 9.91 5.35
N ALA A 199 -27.26 9.01 6.30
CA ALA A 199 -27.99 7.77 6.03
C ALA A 199 -29.45 8.03 5.61
N ARG A 200 -30.04 9.16 5.99
CA ARG A 200 -31.35 9.62 5.48
C ARG A 200 -31.30 10.23 4.08
N ALA A 201 -30.14 10.74 3.65
CA ALA A 201 -29.97 11.37 2.34
C ALA A 201 -29.46 10.39 1.26
N GLY A 202 -29.02 9.18 1.63
CA GLY A 202 -28.61 8.15 0.68
C GLY A 202 -28.80 6.76 1.24
N GLY A 203 -29.89 6.10 0.85
CA GLY A 203 -30.16 4.68 1.14
C GLY A 203 -31.42 4.45 1.96
N HIS A 204 -32.32 3.65 1.40
CA HIS A 204 -33.57 3.16 2.00
C HIS A 204 -33.52 2.98 3.52
N GLN A 205 -34.38 3.71 4.25
CA GLN A 205 -34.69 3.40 5.65
C GLN A 205 -35.28 1.98 5.72
N PRO A 206 -34.80 1.08 6.60
CA PRO A 206 -35.68 0.06 7.13
C PRO A 206 -36.71 0.80 7.98
N ALA A 207 -37.97 0.76 7.53
CA ALA A 207 -39.09 1.14 8.37
C ALA A 207 -38.93 0.41 9.71
N ALA A 208 -39.07 1.14 10.82
CA ALA A 208 -39.33 0.53 12.11
C ALA A 208 -40.58 -0.35 11.91
N ALA A 209 -40.35 -1.66 11.85
CA ALA A 209 -41.40 -2.64 11.69
C ALA A 209 -42.24 -2.60 12.96
N GLU A 210 -43.42 -2.01 12.83
CA GLU A 210 -44.61 -2.65 13.38
C GLU A 210 -44.49 -4.16 13.15
N ALA A 211 -44.71 -4.93 14.20
CA ALA A 211 -44.61 -6.39 14.19
C ALA A 211 -45.59 -6.99 13.16
N GLY A 212 -45.09 -7.19 11.95
CA GLY A 212 -45.69 -7.98 10.88
C GLY A 212 -44.59 -8.83 10.26
N ALA A 213 -44.87 -10.11 10.05
CA ALA A 213 -43.94 -11.00 9.34
C ALA A 213 -43.58 -10.37 7.97
N PRO A 214 -42.32 -10.46 7.51
CA PRO A 214 -41.95 -9.98 6.18
C PRO A 214 -42.87 -10.61 5.12
N PRO A 215 -43.18 -9.89 4.02
CA PRO A 215 -44.09 -10.38 2.99
C PRO A 215 -43.57 -11.70 2.40
N PRO A 216 -44.47 -12.64 2.04
CA PRO A 216 -44.06 -13.92 1.47
C PRO A 216 -43.34 -13.70 0.12
N ILE A 217 -42.12 -14.20 0.01
CA ILE A 217 -41.33 -14.21 -1.22
C ILE A 217 -41.42 -15.62 -1.80
N THR A 218 -41.81 -15.75 -3.07
CA THR A 218 -41.82 -17.08 -3.70
C THR A 218 -40.42 -17.46 -4.18
N VAL A 219 -40.17 -18.77 -4.33
CA VAL A 219 -38.88 -19.29 -4.80
C VAL A 219 -38.59 -18.77 -6.22
N GLU A 220 -39.61 -18.68 -7.08
CA GLU A 220 -39.49 -18.16 -8.45
C GLU A 220 -39.08 -16.69 -8.46
N GLN A 221 -39.64 -15.86 -7.58
CA GLN A 221 -39.28 -14.45 -7.47
C GLN A 221 -37.83 -14.27 -7.00
N ALA A 222 -37.41 -15.06 -6.00
CA ALA A 222 -36.06 -14.99 -5.47
C ALA A 222 -35.01 -15.46 -6.49
N LEU A 223 -35.32 -16.50 -7.28
CA LEU A 223 -34.48 -16.95 -8.39
C LEU A 223 -34.46 -15.96 -9.55
N ALA A 224 -35.60 -15.36 -9.91
CA ALA A 224 -35.66 -14.35 -10.97
C ALA A 224 -34.82 -13.10 -10.64
N GLU A 225 -34.76 -12.70 -9.37
CA GLU A 225 -33.87 -11.62 -8.94
C GLU A 225 -32.39 -11.95 -9.17
N LEU A 226 -31.97 -13.18 -8.87
CA LEU A 226 -30.60 -13.64 -9.16
C LEU A 226 -30.33 -13.68 -10.66
N GLU A 227 -31.27 -14.21 -11.45
CA GLU A 227 -31.13 -14.30 -12.91
C GLU A 227 -31.07 -12.93 -13.59
N SER A 228 -31.71 -11.91 -12.99
CA SER A 228 -31.64 -10.51 -13.47
C SER A 228 -30.27 -9.85 -13.27
N MET A 229 -29.38 -10.43 -12.46
CA MET A 229 -28.02 -9.91 -12.30
C MET A 229 -27.22 -10.14 -13.58
N ILE A 230 -26.52 -9.12 -14.05
CA ILE A 230 -25.69 -9.21 -15.26
C ILE A 230 -24.49 -10.12 -14.99
N GLY A 231 -24.20 -11.03 -15.92
CA GLY A 231 -23.10 -11.98 -15.82
C GLY A 231 -23.27 -13.04 -14.72
N LEU A 232 -22.16 -13.40 -14.08
CA LEU A 232 -22.10 -14.33 -12.93
C LEU A 232 -22.66 -15.74 -13.21
N GLU A 233 -22.57 -16.22 -14.46
CA GLU A 233 -23.12 -17.52 -14.84
C GLU A 233 -22.64 -18.69 -13.96
N PRO A 234 -21.34 -18.81 -13.62
CA PRO A 234 -20.87 -19.87 -12.72
C PRO A 234 -21.52 -19.81 -11.32
N VAL A 235 -21.85 -18.61 -10.84
CA VAL A 235 -22.51 -18.41 -9.55
C VAL A 235 -23.99 -18.78 -9.66
N LYS A 236 -24.67 -18.35 -10.72
CA LYS A 236 -26.07 -18.68 -11.00
C LYS A 236 -26.28 -20.19 -11.09
N GLU A 237 -25.42 -20.90 -11.81
CA GLU A 237 -25.44 -22.37 -11.90
C GLU A 237 -25.31 -23.03 -10.53
N GLN A 238 -24.36 -22.58 -9.70
CA GLN A 238 -24.18 -23.14 -8.36
C GLN A 238 -25.38 -22.88 -7.44
N VAL A 239 -25.94 -21.67 -7.48
CA VAL A 239 -27.13 -21.34 -6.67
C VAL A 239 -28.34 -22.13 -7.16
N ARG A 240 -28.50 -22.35 -8.47
CA ARG A 240 -29.53 -23.25 -9.03
C ARG A 240 -29.37 -24.67 -8.50
N ALA A 241 -28.15 -25.19 -8.47
CA ALA A 241 -27.87 -26.53 -7.91
C ALA A 241 -28.21 -26.61 -6.42
N ILE A 242 -27.90 -25.56 -5.64
CA ILE A 242 -28.27 -25.47 -4.22
C ILE A 242 -29.79 -25.46 -4.05
N ALA A 243 -30.51 -24.60 -4.78
CA ALA A 243 -31.97 -24.52 -4.74
C ALA A 243 -32.62 -25.85 -5.11
N ALA A 244 -32.14 -26.52 -6.16
CA ALA A 244 -32.62 -27.85 -6.55
C ALA A 244 -32.37 -28.90 -5.46
N SER A 245 -31.23 -28.83 -4.77
CA SER A 245 -30.92 -29.76 -3.67
C SER A 245 -31.83 -29.55 -2.45
N ILE A 246 -32.19 -28.30 -2.15
CA ILE A 246 -33.12 -27.94 -1.07
C ILE A 246 -34.52 -28.44 -1.40
N GLU A 247 -34.96 -28.24 -2.64
CA GLU A 247 -36.27 -28.70 -3.11
C GLU A 247 -36.38 -30.23 -3.11
N ALA A 248 -35.35 -30.94 -3.60
CA ALA A 248 -35.28 -32.39 -3.50
C ALA A 248 -35.34 -32.88 -2.03
N ALA A 249 -34.69 -32.15 -1.12
CA ALA A 249 -34.73 -32.45 0.31
C ALA A 249 -36.11 -32.22 0.93
N ARG A 250 -36.88 -31.22 0.46
CA ARG A 250 -38.28 -30.99 0.84
C ARG A 250 -39.17 -32.14 0.37
N LEU A 251 -39.09 -32.51 -0.90
CA LEU A 251 -39.89 -33.60 -1.49
C LEU A 251 -39.62 -34.95 -0.80
N ARG A 252 -38.37 -35.26 -0.46
CA ARG A 252 -38.03 -36.48 0.29
C ARG A 252 -38.66 -36.52 1.68
N ARG A 253 -38.68 -35.38 2.38
CA ARG A 253 -39.32 -35.27 3.71
C ARG A 253 -40.83 -35.44 3.62
N GLU A 254 -41.47 -34.85 2.60
CA GLU A 254 -42.90 -35.02 2.34
C GLU A 254 -43.27 -36.46 2.00
N ALA A 255 -42.36 -37.18 1.33
CA ALA A 255 -42.48 -38.62 1.06
C ALA A 255 -42.10 -39.52 2.25
N GLY A 256 -41.79 -38.95 3.43
CA GLY A 256 -41.51 -39.71 4.66
C GLY A 256 -40.08 -40.27 4.79
N TYR A 257 -39.16 -39.89 3.90
CA TYR A 257 -37.75 -40.28 4.04
C TYR A 257 -37.04 -39.39 5.07
N ALA A 258 -36.24 -40.00 5.95
CA ALA A 258 -35.37 -39.26 6.86
C ALA A 258 -34.36 -38.44 6.07
N ASN A 259 -34.34 -37.12 6.32
CA ASN A 259 -33.38 -36.23 5.69
C ASN A 259 -33.07 -35.07 6.65
N GLU A 260 -31.79 -34.77 6.83
CA GLU A 260 -31.34 -33.61 7.59
C GLU A 260 -31.74 -32.32 6.86
N ARG A 261 -31.98 -31.24 7.62
CA ARG A 261 -32.23 -29.93 7.02
C ARG A 261 -30.97 -29.51 6.24
N PRO A 262 -31.08 -29.13 4.96
CA PRO A 262 -29.92 -28.80 4.12
C PRO A 262 -29.37 -27.39 4.40
N MET A 263 -29.23 -27.01 5.68
CA MET A 263 -28.60 -25.74 6.09
C MET A 263 -27.08 -25.85 5.95
N ARG A 264 -26.46 -24.86 5.30
CA ARG A 264 -25.01 -24.85 5.05
C ARG A 264 -24.46 -23.44 5.22
N HIS A 265 -23.23 -23.34 5.71
CA HIS A 265 -22.45 -22.11 5.64
C HIS A 265 -21.68 -22.04 4.30
N PHE A 266 -21.40 -20.81 3.85
CA PHE A 266 -20.80 -20.57 2.54
C PHE A 266 -19.48 -19.81 2.66
N VAL A 267 -18.62 -20.02 1.67
CA VAL A 267 -17.42 -19.21 1.44
C VAL A 267 -17.53 -18.58 0.06
N PHE A 268 -17.55 -17.27 -0.01
CA PHE A 268 -17.59 -16.51 -1.26
C PHE A 268 -16.17 -16.03 -1.59
N VAL A 269 -15.57 -16.62 -2.62
CA VAL A 269 -14.21 -16.27 -3.05
C VAL A 269 -14.25 -15.49 -4.35
N GLY A 270 -13.56 -14.36 -4.40
CA GLY A 270 -13.33 -13.65 -5.66
C GLY A 270 -12.95 -12.18 -5.47
N PRO A 271 -12.57 -11.48 -6.56
CA PRO A 271 -12.11 -10.10 -6.54
C PRO A 271 -13.13 -9.09 -6.00
N PRO A 272 -12.74 -7.87 -5.61
CA PRO A 272 -13.66 -6.91 -5.04
C PRO A 272 -14.63 -6.41 -6.13
N GLY A 273 -15.88 -6.17 -5.75
CA GLY A 273 -16.89 -5.64 -6.67
C GLY A 273 -17.49 -6.64 -7.67
N THR A 274 -17.29 -7.95 -7.48
CA THR A 274 -17.92 -9.02 -8.28
C THR A 274 -19.34 -9.40 -7.84
N GLY A 275 -19.98 -8.62 -6.96
CA GLY A 275 -21.38 -8.85 -6.58
C GLY A 275 -21.64 -9.83 -5.42
N LYS A 276 -20.61 -10.23 -4.66
CA LYS A 276 -20.72 -11.13 -3.49
C LYS A 276 -21.88 -10.78 -2.54
N THR A 277 -21.95 -9.53 -2.10
CA THR A 277 -22.98 -9.04 -1.18
C THR A 277 -24.38 -9.08 -1.82
N SER A 278 -24.48 -8.77 -3.11
CA SER A 278 -25.76 -8.83 -3.85
C SER A 278 -26.27 -10.26 -3.94
N VAL A 279 -25.40 -11.22 -4.29
CA VAL A 279 -25.75 -12.65 -4.34
C VAL A 279 -26.10 -13.18 -2.95
N ALA A 280 -25.43 -12.74 -1.89
CA ALA A 280 -25.77 -13.13 -0.52
C ALA A 280 -27.21 -12.74 -0.15
N ARG A 281 -27.68 -11.57 -0.58
CA ARG A 281 -29.06 -11.12 -0.37
C ARG A 281 -30.07 -11.93 -1.18
N SER A 282 -29.76 -12.28 -2.42
CA SER A 282 -30.61 -13.19 -3.21
C SER A 282 -30.65 -14.58 -2.59
N LEU A 283 -29.52 -15.11 -2.13
CA LEU A 283 -29.44 -16.40 -1.46
C LEU A 283 -30.30 -16.41 -0.17
N ALA A 284 -30.24 -15.36 0.65
CA ALA A 284 -31.07 -15.21 1.84
C ALA A 284 -32.58 -15.29 1.50
N LYS A 285 -33.02 -14.61 0.44
CA LYS A 285 -34.39 -14.67 -0.06
C LYS A 285 -34.79 -16.06 -0.52
N ILE A 286 -33.90 -16.79 -1.20
CA ILE A 286 -34.15 -18.18 -1.64
C ILE A 286 -34.36 -19.09 -0.43
N PHE A 287 -33.47 -19.04 0.57
CA PHE A 287 -33.61 -19.86 1.79
C PHE A 287 -34.85 -19.50 2.61
N TYR A 288 -35.20 -18.22 2.69
CA TYR A 288 -36.44 -17.75 3.29
C TYR A 288 -37.69 -18.27 2.54
N ALA A 289 -37.69 -18.22 1.21
CA ALA A 289 -38.78 -18.72 0.37
C ALA A 289 -39.01 -20.23 0.53
N PHE A 290 -37.96 -21.01 0.79
CA PHE A 290 -38.05 -22.43 1.14
C PHE A 290 -38.45 -22.70 2.60
N GLY A 291 -38.66 -21.66 3.42
CA GLY A 291 -39.00 -21.77 4.84
C GLY A 291 -37.84 -22.30 5.71
N LEU A 292 -36.59 -22.18 5.24
CA LEU A 292 -35.39 -22.57 5.99
C LEU A 292 -34.86 -21.44 6.88
N LEU A 293 -35.16 -20.19 6.54
CA LEU A 293 -34.86 -19.01 7.33
C LEU A 293 -36.16 -18.31 7.75
N GLU A 294 -36.15 -17.65 8.90
CA GLU A 294 -37.26 -16.86 9.43
C GLU A 294 -37.34 -15.47 8.77
N THR A 295 -36.20 -14.97 8.28
CA THR A 295 -36.10 -13.67 7.61
C THR A 295 -35.24 -13.74 6.34
N PRO A 296 -35.55 -12.92 5.31
CA PRO A 296 -34.71 -12.80 4.12
C PRO A 296 -33.54 -11.82 4.31
N PHE A 297 -33.26 -11.38 5.53
CA PHE A 297 -32.31 -10.30 5.80
C PHE A 297 -30.88 -10.81 5.93
N VAL A 298 -29.95 -9.96 5.48
CA VAL A 298 -28.51 -10.19 5.61
C VAL A 298 -27.96 -9.12 6.55
N VAL A 299 -27.30 -9.56 7.63
CA VAL A 299 -26.49 -8.72 8.49
C VAL A 299 -25.07 -8.74 7.93
N GLU A 300 -24.62 -7.60 7.43
CA GLU A 300 -23.25 -7.43 6.94
C GLU A 300 -22.33 -7.02 8.09
N ALA A 301 -21.14 -7.61 8.13
CA ALA A 301 -20.15 -7.39 9.16
C ALA A 301 -18.75 -7.34 8.58
N GLN A 302 -17.91 -6.52 9.18
CA GLN A 302 -16.47 -6.49 8.95
C GLN A 302 -15.73 -6.82 10.24
N ARG A 303 -14.41 -6.97 10.18
CA ARG A 303 -13.56 -7.19 11.36
C ARG A 303 -13.84 -6.19 12.49
N ALA A 304 -14.02 -4.92 12.14
CA ALA A 304 -14.30 -3.86 13.10
C ALA A 304 -15.60 -4.10 13.90
N ASP A 305 -16.57 -4.81 13.32
CA ASP A 305 -17.84 -5.14 13.97
C ASP A 305 -17.75 -6.37 14.88
N LEU A 306 -16.81 -7.28 14.60
CA LEU A 306 -16.63 -8.53 15.33
C LEU A 306 -15.64 -8.39 16.50
N VAL A 307 -14.56 -7.63 16.29
CA VAL A 307 -13.43 -7.54 17.24
C VAL A 307 -13.61 -6.35 18.17
N GLY A 308 -13.47 -6.59 19.49
CA GLY A 308 -13.53 -5.57 20.53
C GLY A 308 -12.19 -4.87 20.77
N GLU A 309 -12.22 -3.66 21.32
CA GLU A 309 -11.03 -2.88 21.67
C GLU A 309 -10.33 -3.37 22.96
N TYR A 310 -11.03 -4.19 23.76
CA TYR A 310 -10.59 -4.64 25.08
C TYR A 310 -10.70 -6.17 25.19
N LEU A 311 -9.84 -6.76 26.03
CA LEU A 311 -9.84 -8.20 26.32
C LEU A 311 -11.19 -8.64 26.90
N GLY A 312 -11.81 -9.66 26.31
CA GLY A 312 -13.13 -10.18 26.68
C GLY A 312 -14.33 -9.42 26.09
N ALA A 313 -14.12 -8.28 25.40
CA ALA A 313 -15.19 -7.57 24.70
C ALA A 313 -15.51 -8.21 23.34
N THR A 314 -14.54 -8.87 22.71
CA THR A 314 -14.68 -9.47 21.38
C THR A 314 -15.76 -10.55 21.33
N ALA A 315 -15.78 -11.48 22.30
CA ALA A 315 -16.81 -12.51 22.36
C ALA A 315 -18.22 -11.90 22.53
N ILE A 316 -18.36 -10.86 23.36
CA ILE A 316 -19.65 -10.17 23.57
C ILE A 316 -20.11 -9.54 22.25
N LYS A 317 -19.24 -8.75 21.62
CA LYS A 317 -19.54 -8.04 20.37
C LYS A 317 -19.88 -9.01 19.23
N THR A 318 -19.13 -10.11 19.12
CA THR A 318 -19.39 -11.16 18.13
C THR A 318 -20.75 -11.84 18.37
N ASN A 319 -21.09 -12.15 19.63
CA ASN A 319 -22.40 -12.73 19.96
C ASN A 319 -23.55 -11.76 19.65
N GLU A 320 -23.46 -10.49 20.04
CA GLU A 320 -24.49 -9.48 19.75
C GLU A 320 -24.72 -9.31 18.24
N LEU A 321 -23.65 -9.36 17.44
CA LEU A 321 -23.75 -9.32 15.99
C LEU A 321 -24.43 -10.57 15.43
N ILE A 322 -24.08 -11.75 15.93
CA ILE A 322 -24.71 -13.02 15.52
C ILE A 322 -26.19 -13.03 15.92
N ASP A 323 -26.52 -12.53 17.12
CA ASP A 323 -27.90 -12.46 17.62
C ASP A 323 -28.80 -11.63 16.71
N ARG A 324 -28.27 -10.55 16.12
CA ARG A 324 -28.97 -9.76 15.10
C ARG A 324 -29.21 -10.52 13.78
N ALA A 325 -28.42 -11.55 13.51
CA ALA A 325 -28.48 -12.35 12.28
C ALA A 325 -29.26 -13.67 12.45
N LEU A 326 -29.66 -14.03 13.66
CA LEU A 326 -30.41 -15.27 13.93
C LEU A 326 -31.74 -15.27 13.16
N GLY A 327 -32.07 -16.42 12.58
CA GLY A 327 -33.20 -16.56 11.66
C GLY A 327 -32.91 -16.06 10.24
N GLY A 328 -31.70 -15.56 9.96
CA GLY A 328 -31.30 -15.00 8.67
C GLY A 328 -29.87 -15.37 8.28
N VAL A 329 -29.17 -14.42 7.64
CA VAL A 329 -27.79 -14.60 7.15
C VAL A 329 -26.84 -13.60 7.81
N LEU A 330 -25.71 -14.08 8.31
CA LEU A 330 -24.54 -13.26 8.68
C LEU A 330 -23.52 -13.28 7.54
N PHE A 331 -23.25 -12.14 6.93
CA PHE A 331 -22.23 -11.98 5.89
C PHE A 331 -21.01 -11.26 6.46
N VAL A 332 -19.88 -11.96 6.53
CA VAL A 332 -18.61 -11.41 7.01
C VAL A 332 -17.70 -11.12 5.82
N ASP A 333 -17.50 -9.84 5.51
CA ASP A 333 -16.61 -9.39 4.43
C ASP A 333 -15.15 -9.38 4.88
N GLU A 334 -14.25 -9.68 3.94
CA GLU A 334 -12.80 -9.83 4.18
C GLU A 334 -12.47 -10.66 5.44
N ALA A 335 -13.13 -11.81 5.58
CA ALA A 335 -13.08 -12.63 6.80
C ALA A 335 -11.65 -13.07 7.19
N TYR A 336 -10.74 -13.18 6.21
CA TYR A 336 -9.32 -13.49 6.45
C TYR A 336 -8.63 -12.44 7.33
N SER A 337 -9.12 -11.19 7.33
CA SER A 337 -8.59 -10.12 8.18
C SER A 337 -8.80 -10.40 9.68
N LEU A 338 -9.71 -11.31 10.06
CA LEU A 338 -9.89 -11.73 11.46
C LEU A 338 -8.66 -12.42 12.01
N ILE A 339 -7.78 -12.98 11.19
CA ILE A 339 -6.53 -13.60 11.63
C ILE A 339 -5.37 -12.85 10.97
N ASN A 340 -4.80 -11.88 11.68
CA ASN A 340 -3.56 -11.23 11.23
C ASN A 340 -2.34 -12.04 11.69
N SER A 341 -1.55 -12.54 10.75
CA SER A 341 -0.24 -13.16 11.01
C SER A 341 0.94 -12.19 10.86
N GLY A 342 0.68 -10.91 10.51
CA GLY A 342 1.69 -9.93 10.09
C GLY A 342 2.67 -9.45 11.16
N ASP A 343 2.37 -9.62 12.45
CA ASP A 343 3.15 -9.01 13.55
C ASP A 343 3.95 -10.01 14.42
N GLY A 344 4.07 -11.27 14.00
CA GLY A 344 4.82 -12.29 14.78
C GLY A 344 4.24 -12.60 16.17
N GLN A 345 3.11 -11.98 16.54
CA GLN A 345 2.20 -12.44 17.57
C GLN A 345 0.84 -12.77 16.93
N PRO A 346 0.24 -13.92 17.27
CA PRO A 346 -1.12 -14.22 16.85
C PRO A 346 -2.05 -13.16 17.46
N ASP A 347 -2.85 -12.51 16.62
CA ASP A 347 -3.91 -11.60 17.04
C ASP A 347 -4.94 -12.35 17.89
N ARG A 348 -4.75 -12.30 19.22
CA ARG A 348 -5.56 -13.04 20.19
C ARG A 348 -7.02 -12.62 20.17
N PHE A 349 -7.30 -11.35 19.84
CA PHE A 349 -8.67 -10.84 19.77
C PHE A 349 -9.38 -11.37 18.53
N GLY A 350 -8.72 -11.33 17.38
CA GLY A 350 -9.25 -11.93 16.15
C GLY A 350 -9.51 -13.44 16.28
N ALA A 351 -8.61 -14.18 16.93
CA ALA A 351 -8.80 -15.60 17.21
C ALA A 351 -10.02 -15.88 18.12
N GLU A 352 -10.27 -15.02 19.12
CA GLU A 352 -11.45 -15.11 20.00
C GLU A 352 -12.76 -14.89 19.22
N ALA A 353 -12.78 -13.95 18.27
CA ALA A 353 -13.93 -13.73 17.39
C ALA A 353 -14.22 -14.97 16.53
N VAL A 354 -13.18 -15.55 15.91
CA VAL A 354 -13.30 -16.76 15.09
C VAL A 354 -13.81 -17.95 15.89
N GLN A 355 -13.29 -18.16 17.11
CA GLN A 355 -13.77 -19.24 17.97
C GLN A 355 -15.24 -19.06 18.36
N THR A 356 -15.63 -17.83 18.69
CA THR A 356 -17.03 -17.50 19.02
C THR A 356 -17.94 -17.73 17.81
N LEU A 357 -17.53 -17.28 16.63
CA LEU A 357 -18.25 -17.49 15.37
C LEU A 357 -18.41 -18.98 15.06
N LEU A 358 -17.35 -19.78 15.19
CA LEU A 358 -17.39 -21.22 14.96
C LEU A 358 -18.34 -21.95 15.91
N LYS A 359 -18.34 -21.55 17.20
CA LYS A 359 -19.25 -22.12 18.19
C LYS A 359 -20.70 -21.84 17.82
N ARG A 360 -21.03 -20.58 17.53
CA ARG A 360 -22.41 -20.18 17.16
C ARG A 360 -22.84 -20.76 15.80
N ALA A 361 -21.92 -20.89 14.86
CA ALA A 361 -22.20 -21.57 13.58
C ALA A 361 -22.63 -23.04 13.80
N GLU A 362 -22.10 -23.72 14.82
CA GLU A 362 -22.57 -25.06 15.20
C GLU A 362 -23.87 -25.02 15.99
N ASP A 363 -23.91 -24.23 17.07
CA ASP A 363 -25.02 -24.20 18.03
C ASP A 363 -26.33 -23.71 17.39
N ASP A 364 -26.24 -22.81 16.40
CA ASP A 364 -27.40 -22.20 15.71
C ASP A 364 -27.55 -22.66 14.25
N ARG A 365 -26.92 -23.78 13.85
CA ARG A 365 -26.86 -24.25 12.45
C ARG A 365 -28.22 -24.43 11.76
N ASP A 366 -29.28 -24.65 12.53
CA ASP A 366 -30.65 -24.86 12.02
C ASP A 366 -31.42 -23.56 11.75
N ARG A 367 -30.87 -22.41 12.14
CA ARG A 367 -31.52 -21.10 11.98
C ARG A 367 -30.58 -19.95 11.58
N LEU A 368 -29.31 -20.23 11.35
CA LEU A 368 -28.30 -19.23 10.96
C LEU A 368 -27.49 -19.74 9.78
N ILE A 369 -27.39 -18.92 8.73
CA ILE A 369 -26.41 -19.10 7.67
C ILE A 369 -25.29 -18.08 7.87
N VAL A 370 -24.04 -18.53 7.71
CA VAL A 370 -22.86 -17.67 7.80
C VAL A 370 -22.17 -17.72 6.44
N ILE A 371 -21.88 -16.56 5.88
CA ILE A 371 -21.16 -16.42 4.62
C ILE A 371 -19.85 -15.69 4.91
N LEU A 372 -18.74 -16.34 4.64
CA LEU A 372 -17.41 -15.74 4.73
C LEU A 372 -16.97 -15.29 3.35
N ALA A 373 -16.65 -14.01 3.18
CA ALA A 373 -16.19 -13.47 1.90
C ALA A 373 -14.73 -13.02 1.95
N GLY A 374 -14.03 -13.17 0.83
CA GLY A 374 -12.65 -12.69 0.69
C GLY A 374 -12.01 -13.03 -0.65
N TYR A 375 -10.74 -12.66 -0.80
CA TYR A 375 -9.91 -13.05 -1.93
C TYR A 375 -9.52 -14.52 -1.84
N GLU A 376 -9.34 -15.16 -3.00
CA GLU A 376 -9.22 -16.62 -3.07
C GLU A 376 -8.04 -17.17 -2.26
N ARG A 377 -6.85 -16.57 -2.42
CA ARG A 377 -5.64 -17.01 -1.72
C ARG A 377 -5.74 -16.80 -0.22
N GLU A 378 -6.07 -15.58 0.19
CA GLU A 378 -6.19 -15.16 1.58
C GLU A 378 -7.29 -15.95 2.32
N THR A 379 -8.40 -16.24 1.64
CA THR A 379 -9.48 -17.06 2.20
C THR A 379 -9.06 -18.52 2.35
N ASN A 380 -8.31 -19.07 1.39
CA ASN A 380 -7.78 -20.43 1.52
C ASN A 380 -6.80 -20.55 2.70
N ASP A 381 -5.92 -19.57 2.86
CA ASP A 381 -4.98 -19.50 3.99
C ASP A 381 -5.75 -19.39 5.33
N PHE A 382 -6.79 -18.56 5.37
CA PHE A 382 -7.67 -18.42 6.53
C PHE A 382 -8.42 -19.71 6.88
N LEU A 383 -8.95 -20.45 5.89
CA LEU A 383 -9.62 -21.73 6.14
C LEU A 383 -8.63 -22.81 6.60
N ALA A 384 -7.40 -22.78 6.09
CA ALA A 384 -6.33 -23.71 6.47
C ALA A 384 -5.79 -23.45 7.88
N SER A 385 -5.96 -22.25 8.43
CA SER A 385 -5.44 -21.90 9.75
C SER A 385 -6.19 -22.59 10.91
N ASN A 386 -7.40 -23.10 10.68
CA ASN A 386 -8.17 -23.83 11.68
C ASN A 386 -9.03 -24.94 11.05
N PRO A 387 -8.85 -26.22 11.43
CA PRO A 387 -9.65 -27.33 10.92
C PRO A 387 -11.17 -27.13 11.08
N GLY A 388 -11.61 -26.43 12.13
CA GLY A 388 -13.02 -26.13 12.38
C GLY A 388 -13.65 -25.17 11.36
N LEU A 389 -12.86 -24.29 10.73
CA LEU A 389 -13.30 -23.46 9.61
C LEU A 389 -13.50 -24.32 8.36
N SER A 390 -12.49 -25.13 8.02
CA SER A 390 -12.53 -26.01 6.85
C SER A 390 -13.70 -27.00 6.90
N SER A 391 -14.06 -27.52 8.08
CA SER A 391 -15.15 -28.49 8.20
C SER A 391 -16.54 -27.85 8.08
N ARG A 392 -16.77 -26.66 8.65
CA ARG A 392 -18.08 -25.99 8.68
C ARG A 392 -18.38 -25.19 7.42
N PHE A 393 -17.34 -24.70 6.76
CA PHE A 393 -17.43 -23.83 5.59
C PHE A 393 -16.96 -24.55 4.31
N ALA A 394 -17.54 -25.72 4.05
CA ALA A 394 -17.15 -26.57 2.91
C ALA A 394 -17.70 -26.08 1.55
N THR A 395 -18.83 -25.36 1.55
CA THR A 395 -19.50 -24.92 0.31
C THR A 395 -18.86 -23.62 -0.19
N ARG A 396 -18.09 -23.70 -1.26
CA ARG A 396 -17.42 -22.55 -1.88
C ARG A 396 -18.18 -22.07 -3.11
N VAL A 397 -18.35 -20.76 -3.22
CA VAL A 397 -18.90 -20.08 -4.39
C VAL A 397 -17.84 -19.15 -4.96
N ARG A 398 -17.44 -19.38 -6.21
CA ARG A 398 -16.41 -18.60 -6.89
C ARG A 398 -17.04 -17.50 -7.74
N PHE A 399 -16.59 -16.27 -7.51
CA PHE A 399 -17.01 -15.08 -8.22
C PHE A 399 -15.91 -14.64 -9.19
N PRO A 400 -16.03 -14.92 -10.49
CA PRO A 400 -15.08 -14.44 -11.48
C PRO A 400 -15.18 -12.92 -11.65
N SER A 401 -14.12 -12.31 -12.18
CA SER A 401 -14.12 -10.94 -12.66
C SER A 401 -15.09 -10.79 -13.84
N TYR A 402 -15.69 -9.60 -13.98
CA TYR A 402 -16.56 -9.32 -15.12
C TYR A 402 -15.75 -9.09 -16.40
N SER A 403 -16.24 -9.65 -17.50
CA SER A 403 -15.74 -9.37 -18.85
C SER A 403 -16.05 -7.93 -19.28
N PRO A 404 -15.35 -7.39 -20.30
CA PRO A 404 -15.65 -6.06 -20.84
C PRO A 404 -17.10 -5.89 -21.32
N ALA A 405 -17.69 -6.94 -21.86
CA ALA A 405 -19.09 -6.95 -22.28
C ALA A 405 -20.04 -6.81 -21.08
N GLU A 406 -19.81 -7.57 -20.02
CA GLU A 406 -20.60 -7.48 -18.79
C GLU A 406 -20.41 -6.14 -18.08
N LEU A 407 -19.19 -5.60 -18.03
CA LEU A 407 -18.91 -4.27 -17.46
C LEU A 407 -19.64 -3.17 -18.24
N LEU A 408 -19.67 -3.26 -19.58
CA LEU A 408 -20.44 -2.35 -20.42
C LEU A 408 -21.93 -2.43 -20.11
N GLU A 409 -22.50 -3.64 -20.05
CA GLU A 409 -23.91 -3.84 -19.71
C GLU A 409 -24.24 -3.30 -18.31
N ILE A 410 -23.36 -3.50 -17.33
CA ILE A 410 -23.51 -2.97 -15.97
C ILE A 410 -23.52 -1.44 -16.00
N THR A 411 -22.59 -0.81 -16.72
CA THR A 411 -22.54 0.66 -16.86
C THR A 411 -23.79 1.20 -17.55
N GLU A 412 -24.27 0.56 -18.62
CA GLU A 412 -25.51 0.93 -19.33
C GLU A 412 -26.72 0.82 -18.39
N ALA A 413 -26.84 -0.29 -17.64
CA ALA A 413 -27.92 -0.48 -16.67
C ALA A 413 -27.90 0.57 -15.53
N LEU A 414 -26.71 0.97 -15.07
CA LEU A 414 -26.55 2.01 -14.05
C LEU A 414 -26.93 3.40 -14.57
N GLN A 415 -26.56 3.72 -15.81
CA GLN A 415 -26.94 4.97 -16.48
C GLN A 415 -28.47 5.04 -16.70
N GLN A 416 -29.07 3.95 -17.19
CA GLN A 416 -30.51 3.89 -17.41
C GLN A 416 -31.30 4.07 -16.11
N ARG A 417 -30.85 3.47 -14.99
CA ARG A 417 -31.47 3.67 -13.67
C ARG A 417 -31.44 5.12 -13.18
N ARG A 418 -30.47 5.92 -13.66
CA ARG A 418 -30.34 7.35 -13.34
C ARG A 418 -31.12 8.24 -14.31
N GLY A 419 -31.69 7.67 -15.38
CA GLY A 419 -32.32 8.42 -16.46
C GLY A 419 -31.32 9.03 -17.44
N ASP A 420 -30.06 8.60 -17.41
CA ASP A 420 -29.03 9.05 -18.34
C ASP A 420 -29.15 8.28 -19.67
N LEU A 421 -28.86 8.96 -20.79
CA LEU A 421 -28.79 8.39 -22.14
C LEU A 421 -27.34 8.35 -22.60
N LEU A 422 -26.90 7.23 -23.16
CA LEU A 422 -25.57 7.11 -23.75
C LEU A 422 -25.62 7.46 -25.24
N ALA A 423 -24.82 8.43 -25.67
CA ALA A 423 -24.73 8.77 -27.08
C ALA A 423 -24.19 7.58 -27.91
N PRO A 424 -24.62 7.40 -29.18
CA PRO A 424 -24.23 6.25 -29.99
C PRO A 424 -22.71 6.03 -30.11
N GLU A 425 -21.94 7.12 -30.15
CA GLU A 425 -20.48 7.13 -30.23
C GLU A 425 -19.77 6.81 -28.89
N ALA A 426 -20.45 6.99 -27.76
CA ALA A 426 -19.86 6.76 -26.44
C ALA A 426 -19.77 5.26 -26.11
N ARG A 427 -20.70 4.44 -26.63
CA ARG A 427 -20.72 2.99 -26.39
C ARG A 427 -19.48 2.25 -26.92
N PRO A 428 -19.03 2.45 -28.18
CA PRO A 428 -17.77 1.88 -28.66
C PRO A 428 -16.55 2.32 -27.85
N VAL A 429 -16.56 3.56 -27.34
CA VAL A 429 -15.47 4.09 -26.50
C VAL A 429 -15.44 3.39 -25.14
N LEU A 430 -16.58 3.26 -24.45
CA LEU A 430 -16.68 2.49 -23.20
C LEU A 430 -16.19 1.05 -23.38
N ARG A 431 -16.62 0.37 -24.46
CA ARG A 431 -16.16 -0.98 -24.77
C ARG A 431 -14.64 -1.05 -24.89
N ARG A 432 -14.03 -0.18 -25.69
CA ARG A 432 -12.57 -0.14 -25.88
C ARG A 432 -11.83 0.13 -24.57
N LEU A 433 -12.38 0.99 -23.70
CA LEU A 433 -11.80 1.29 -22.40
C LEU A 433 -11.84 0.06 -21.47
N PHE A 434 -12.96 -0.68 -21.43
CA PHE A 434 -13.04 -1.92 -20.65
C PHE A 434 -12.16 -3.04 -21.20
N GLU A 435 -12.09 -3.19 -22.53
CA GLU A 435 -11.15 -4.11 -23.20
C GLU A 435 -9.71 -3.74 -22.87
N ASP A 436 -9.40 -2.44 -22.76
CA ASP A 436 -8.07 -2.00 -22.34
C ASP A 436 -7.81 -2.36 -20.88
N VAL A 437 -8.74 -2.09 -19.98
CA VAL A 437 -8.63 -2.47 -18.56
C VAL A 437 -8.43 -3.99 -18.39
N GLU A 438 -9.16 -4.82 -19.13
CA GLU A 438 -9.00 -6.28 -19.12
C GLU A 438 -7.64 -6.70 -19.65
N ARG A 439 -7.22 -6.19 -20.81
CA ARG A 439 -5.89 -6.44 -21.37
C ARG A 439 -4.79 -6.04 -20.39
N ARG A 440 -5.00 -4.97 -19.62
CA ARG A 440 -4.05 -4.54 -18.59
C ARG A 440 -4.07 -5.39 -17.32
N GLY A 441 -5.03 -6.30 -17.17
CA GLY A 441 -5.22 -7.09 -15.96
C GLY A 441 -5.67 -6.26 -14.75
N LEU A 442 -6.25 -5.07 -14.98
CA LEU A 442 -6.59 -4.10 -13.92
C LEU A 442 -8.05 -4.19 -13.45
N VAL A 443 -8.85 -5.10 -14.02
CA VAL A 443 -10.28 -5.25 -13.69
C VAL A 443 -10.50 -5.43 -12.19
N ASP A 444 -9.66 -6.27 -11.56
CA ASP A 444 -9.74 -6.60 -10.14
C ASP A 444 -9.29 -5.45 -9.26
N ASP A 445 -8.18 -4.80 -9.63
CA ASP A 445 -7.59 -3.66 -8.90
C ASP A 445 -8.52 -2.45 -8.93
N LEU A 446 -9.23 -2.23 -10.05
CA LEU A 446 -10.22 -1.17 -10.19
C LEU A 446 -11.53 -1.51 -9.44
N GLY A 447 -11.77 -2.79 -9.14
CA GLY A 447 -12.92 -3.23 -8.35
C GLY A 447 -14.17 -3.55 -9.16
N ASN A 448 -14.02 -4.10 -10.38
CA ASN A 448 -15.12 -4.73 -11.14
C ASN A 448 -16.38 -3.83 -11.27
N ALA A 449 -17.57 -4.28 -10.84
CA ALA A 449 -18.79 -3.49 -10.96
C ALA A 449 -18.77 -2.21 -10.10
N ARG A 450 -17.90 -2.12 -9.08
CA ARG A 450 -17.67 -0.85 -8.36
C ARG A 450 -16.99 0.15 -9.28
N PHE A 451 -16.02 -0.27 -10.10
CA PHE A 451 -15.42 0.57 -11.14
C PHE A 451 -16.45 1.04 -12.16
N ALA A 452 -17.27 0.13 -12.70
CA ALA A 452 -18.34 0.46 -13.65
C ALA A 452 -19.32 1.50 -13.08
N ARG A 453 -19.64 1.41 -11.78
CA ARG A 453 -20.46 2.41 -11.08
C ARG A 453 -19.77 3.75 -10.94
N SER A 454 -18.53 3.77 -10.45
CA SER A 454 -17.76 5.00 -10.34
C SER A 454 -17.61 5.69 -11.70
N LEU A 455 -17.39 4.93 -12.77
CA LEU A 455 -17.30 5.44 -14.14
C LEU A 455 -18.62 6.05 -14.61
N ALA A 456 -19.75 5.39 -14.37
CA ALA A 456 -21.07 5.94 -14.70
C ALA A 456 -21.37 7.25 -13.93
N GLU A 457 -21.01 7.29 -12.64
CA GLU A 457 -21.17 8.48 -11.80
C GLU A 457 -20.30 9.65 -12.30
N ALA A 458 -19.03 9.40 -12.58
CA ALA A 458 -18.11 10.41 -13.07
C ALA A 458 -18.44 10.88 -14.49
N ALA A 459 -18.92 9.99 -15.38
CA ALA A 459 -19.34 10.37 -16.73
C ALA A 459 -20.55 11.33 -16.69
N ALA A 460 -21.48 11.11 -15.77
CA ALA A 460 -22.58 12.06 -15.55
C ALA A 460 -22.10 13.40 -14.98
N GLN A 461 -21.14 13.40 -14.05
CA GLN A 461 -20.53 14.64 -13.56
C GLN A 461 -19.81 15.40 -14.67
N ALA A 462 -19.08 14.71 -15.54
CA ALA A 462 -18.41 15.29 -16.69
C ALA A 462 -19.41 15.92 -17.67
N ARG A 463 -20.54 15.24 -17.93
CA ARG A 463 -21.67 15.81 -18.68
C ARG A 463 -22.19 17.07 -18.00
N ASP A 464 -22.47 17.05 -16.70
CA ASP A 464 -23.03 18.20 -15.99
C ASP A 464 -22.10 19.43 -16.11
N VAL A 465 -20.78 19.22 -15.96
CA VAL A 465 -19.77 20.27 -16.18
C VAL A 465 -19.80 20.79 -17.62
N ARG A 466 -19.83 19.89 -18.61
CA ARG A 466 -19.89 20.26 -20.04
C ARG A 466 -21.14 21.09 -20.35
N VAL A 467 -22.30 20.67 -19.87
CA VAL A 467 -23.59 21.33 -20.13
C VAL A 467 -23.64 22.72 -19.49
N VAL A 468 -23.16 22.86 -18.25
CA VAL A 468 -23.11 24.16 -17.55
C VAL A 468 -22.07 25.10 -18.20
N SER A 469 -20.92 24.56 -18.61
CA SER A 469 -19.81 25.36 -19.15
C SER A 469 -20.06 25.85 -20.59
N ALA A 470 -20.95 25.20 -21.34
CA ALA A 470 -21.28 25.58 -22.71
C ALA A 470 -21.95 26.97 -22.82
N GLY A 471 -22.55 27.46 -21.73
CA GLY A 471 -23.29 28.73 -21.70
C GLY A 471 -24.65 28.68 -22.41
N GLY A 472 -25.59 29.49 -21.95
CA GLY A 472 -26.98 29.49 -22.45
C GLY A 472 -27.91 28.54 -21.70
N ALA A 473 -29.18 28.47 -22.13
CA ALA A 473 -30.17 27.56 -21.55
C ALA A 473 -30.01 26.15 -22.16
N PRO A 474 -29.64 25.12 -21.38
CA PRO A 474 -29.41 23.78 -21.90
C PRO A 474 -30.71 23.14 -22.39
N ARG A 475 -30.64 22.34 -23.47
CA ARG A 475 -31.79 21.56 -23.92
C ARG A 475 -32.00 20.37 -22.99
N GLY A 476 -33.25 19.89 -22.89
CA GLY A 476 -33.58 18.72 -22.08
C GLY A 476 -32.75 17.48 -22.43
N GLU A 477 -32.44 17.29 -23.72
CA GLU A 477 -31.62 16.18 -24.20
C GLU A 477 -30.15 16.28 -23.73
N ASP A 478 -29.58 17.49 -23.67
CA ASP A 478 -28.19 17.70 -23.25
C ASP A 478 -28.00 17.35 -21.76
N LEU A 479 -29.04 17.56 -20.94
CA LEU A 479 -29.03 17.30 -19.50
C LEU A 479 -28.96 15.81 -19.15
N VAL A 480 -29.37 14.94 -20.08
CA VAL A 480 -29.40 13.48 -19.86
C VAL A 480 -28.39 12.73 -20.71
N THR A 481 -27.87 13.33 -21.79
CA THR A 481 -27.00 12.63 -22.75
C THR A 481 -25.52 12.69 -22.37
N ILE A 482 -24.92 11.51 -22.16
CA ILE A 482 -23.49 11.30 -21.93
C ILE A 482 -22.80 11.03 -23.27
N THR A 483 -21.78 11.83 -23.58
CA THR A 483 -21.01 11.75 -24.83
C THR A 483 -19.69 10.97 -24.65
N ALA A 484 -19.00 10.67 -25.75
CA ALA A 484 -17.70 10.00 -25.71
C ALA A 484 -16.62 10.80 -24.96
N ASP A 485 -16.66 12.14 -25.04
CA ASP A 485 -15.73 13.01 -24.32
C ASP A 485 -15.96 12.97 -22.80
N ASP A 486 -17.23 12.93 -22.38
CA ASP A 486 -17.58 12.80 -20.96
C ASP A 486 -17.07 11.48 -20.37
N VAL A 487 -17.26 10.37 -21.11
CA VAL A 487 -16.72 9.06 -20.75
C VAL A 487 -15.20 9.08 -20.65
N THR A 488 -14.51 9.66 -21.65
CA THR A 488 -13.05 9.68 -21.70
C THR A 488 -12.48 10.50 -20.55
N LYS A 489 -13.05 11.67 -20.26
CA LYS A 489 -12.67 12.52 -19.12
C LYS A 489 -12.87 11.79 -17.80
N ALA A 490 -14.05 11.21 -17.60
CA ALA A 490 -14.39 10.46 -16.38
C ALA A 490 -13.46 9.27 -16.17
N PHE A 491 -13.19 8.52 -17.23
CA PHE A 491 -12.29 7.38 -17.19
C PHE A 491 -10.88 7.82 -16.78
N ASN A 492 -10.33 8.84 -17.43
CA ASN A 492 -9.00 9.37 -17.09
C ASN A 492 -8.92 9.88 -15.66
N GLU A 493 -9.97 10.53 -15.14
CA GLU A 493 -9.99 11.04 -13.77
C GLU A 493 -9.98 9.90 -12.73
N ILE A 494 -10.78 8.85 -12.96
CA ILE A 494 -10.85 7.71 -12.04
C ILE A 494 -9.54 6.94 -12.07
N THR A 495 -9.00 6.68 -13.27
CA THR A 495 -7.79 5.88 -13.42
C THR A 495 -6.52 6.61 -13.02
N ALA A 496 -6.48 7.95 -13.08
CA ALA A 496 -5.32 8.75 -12.66
C ALA A 496 -4.90 8.51 -11.20
N ARG A 497 -5.83 8.09 -10.33
CA ARG A 497 -5.55 7.81 -8.91
C ARG A 497 -4.90 6.45 -8.68
N TYR A 498 -4.91 5.57 -9.69
CA TYR A 498 -4.36 4.22 -9.60
C TYR A 498 -2.90 4.21 -10.07
N ARG A 499 -1.98 3.86 -9.17
CA ARG A 499 -0.57 3.61 -9.52
C ARG A 499 -0.51 2.50 -10.57
N GLY A 500 0.11 2.76 -11.71
CA GLY A 500 0.21 1.80 -12.83
C GLY A 500 -0.69 2.15 -14.03
N TYR A 501 -1.68 3.03 -13.85
CA TYR A 501 -2.35 3.68 -14.98
C TYR A 501 -1.58 4.95 -15.38
N GLN A 502 -0.30 4.78 -15.77
CA GLN A 502 0.36 5.87 -16.50
C GLN A 502 -0.29 5.96 -17.88
N VAL A 503 -0.51 7.19 -18.35
CA VAL A 503 -0.88 7.43 -19.75
C VAL A 503 0.16 6.72 -20.59
N THR A 504 -0.23 5.63 -21.25
CA THR A 504 0.66 4.92 -22.16
C THR A 504 0.97 5.90 -23.28
N PRO A 505 2.24 6.31 -23.47
CA PRO A 505 2.58 7.19 -24.59
C PRO A 505 2.15 6.50 -25.88
N THR A 506 1.73 7.30 -26.85
CA THR A 506 1.35 6.76 -28.15
C THR A 506 2.55 6.05 -28.79
N LEU A 507 2.27 5.14 -29.70
CA LEU A 507 3.34 4.44 -30.40
C LEU A 507 4.28 5.42 -31.12
N ASP A 508 3.73 6.49 -31.69
CA ASP A 508 4.51 7.51 -32.39
C ASP A 508 5.39 8.32 -31.43
N GLU A 509 4.91 8.63 -30.22
CA GLU A 509 5.71 9.26 -29.17
C GLU A 509 6.87 8.36 -28.72
N ALA A 510 6.62 7.06 -28.53
CA ALA A 510 7.65 6.10 -28.12
C ALA A 510 8.70 5.89 -29.22
N LEU A 511 8.31 5.86 -30.49
CA LEU A 511 9.25 5.81 -31.61
C LEU A 511 10.02 7.12 -31.76
N ALA A 512 9.38 8.28 -31.55
CA ALA A 512 10.06 9.57 -31.56
C ALA A 512 11.08 9.69 -30.41
N ASP A 513 10.81 9.11 -29.24
CA ASP A 513 11.78 9.01 -28.14
C ASP A 513 13.02 8.19 -28.57
N LEU A 514 12.83 7.08 -29.29
CA LEU A 514 13.92 6.27 -29.83
C LEU A 514 14.76 7.03 -30.85
N ASP A 515 14.08 7.70 -31.80
CA ASP A 515 14.74 8.40 -32.90
C ASP A 515 15.55 9.62 -32.41
N ARG A 516 15.12 10.24 -31.30
CA ARG A 516 15.84 11.31 -30.60
C ARG A 516 17.12 10.87 -29.90
N MET A 517 17.32 9.58 -29.66
CA MET A 517 18.57 9.11 -29.04
C MET A 517 19.74 9.34 -30.01
N ALA A 518 20.84 9.93 -29.55
CA ALA A 518 22.05 10.08 -30.34
C ALA A 518 22.65 8.73 -30.75
N GLY A 519 23.05 8.60 -32.02
CA GLY A 519 23.61 7.37 -32.58
C GLY A 519 22.66 6.16 -32.54
N LEU A 520 23.21 4.96 -32.28
CA LEU A 520 22.47 3.69 -32.18
C LEU A 520 21.65 3.31 -33.43
N GLU A 521 22.00 3.77 -34.62
CA GLU A 521 21.28 3.47 -35.88
C GLU A 521 21.01 1.97 -36.11
N PRO A 522 21.94 1.03 -35.80
CA PRO A 522 21.64 -0.39 -35.87
C PRO A 522 20.48 -0.82 -34.96
N VAL A 523 20.44 -0.32 -33.73
CA VAL A 523 19.38 -0.60 -32.74
C VAL A 523 18.07 0.02 -33.19
N LYS A 524 18.08 1.30 -33.60
CA LYS A 524 16.90 2.01 -34.11
C LYS A 524 16.26 1.24 -35.25
N ARG A 525 17.03 0.85 -36.28
CA ARG A 525 16.54 0.05 -37.41
C ARG A 525 15.91 -1.27 -36.97
N GLN A 526 16.54 -1.95 -36.01
CA GLN A 526 16.03 -3.23 -35.53
C GLN A 526 14.71 -3.07 -34.77
N VAL A 527 14.60 -2.08 -33.89
CA VAL A 527 13.36 -1.80 -33.14
C VAL A 527 12.23 -1.36 -34.07
N HIS A 528 12.53 -0.53 -35.08
CA HIS A 528 11.55 -0.17 -36.13
C HIS A 528 11.07 -1.41 -36.91
N ALA A 529 11.98 -2.32 -37.27
CA ALA A 529 11.62 -3.57 -37.94
C ALA A 529 10.73 -4.47 -37.08
N ILE A 530 11.04 -4.61 -35.79
CA ILE A 530 10.21 -5.36 -34.83
C ILE A 530 8.82 -4.71 -34.74
N THR A 531 8.75 -3.39 -34.58
CA THR A 531 7.49 -2.65 -34.50
C THR A 531 6.64 -2.84 -35.74
N ALA A 532 7.23 -2.77 -36.94
CA ALA A 532 6.54 -3.00 -38.20
C ALA A 532 5.98 -4.43 -38.30
N GLN A 533 6.75 -5.44 -37.88
CA GLN A 533 6.29 -6.84 -37.84
C GLN A 533 5.07 -6.99 -36.92
N LEU A 534 5.11 -6.40 -35.72
CA LEU A 534 4.01 -6.47 -34.75
C LEU A 534 2.75 -5.76 -35.27
N LYS A 535 2.89 -4.60 -35.95
CA LYS A 535 1.76 -3.91 -36.61
C LYS A 535 1.08 -4.81 -37.64
N VAL A 536 1.85 -5.41 -38.55
CA VAL A 536 1.32 -6.29 -39.60
C VAL A 536 0.64 -7.51 -39.00
N ALA A 537 1.22 -8.07 -37.96
CA ALA A 537 0.68 -9.25 -37.31
C ALA A 537 -0.65 -8.95 -36.59
N ARG A 538 -0.78 -7.77 -35.96
CA ARG A 538 -2.06 -7.29 -35.42
C ARG A 538 -3.13 -7.12 -36.52
N MET A 539 -2.78 -6.49 -37.64
CA MET A 539 -3.70 -6.36 -38.79
C MET A 539 -4.18 -7.73 -39.31
N ARG A 540 -3.29 -8.73 -39.32
CA ARG A 540 -3.64 -10.12 -39.69
C ARG A 540 -4.59 -10.74 -38.67
N GLN A 541 -4.34 -10.56 -37.39
CA GLN A 541 -5.20 -11.09 -36.31
C GLN A 541 -6.60 -10.46 -36.34
N GLU A 542 -6.70 -9.15 -36.58
CA GLU A 542 -7.97 -8.44 -36.73
C GLU A 542 -8.79 -8.95 -37.92
N GLN A 543 -8.14 -9.52 -38.93
CA GLN A 543 -8.77 -10.19 -40.08
C GLN A 543 -9.01 -11.70 -39.87
N GLY A 544 -8.76 -12.22 -38.66
CA GLY A 544 -8.91 -13.65 -38.35
C GLY A 544 -7.88 -14.56 -39.03
N LEU A 545 -6.79 -14.00 -39.57
CA LEU A 545 -5.73 -14.79 -40.17
C LEU A 545 -4.86 -15.43 -39.07
N PRO A 546 -4.28 -16.62 -39.33
CA PRO A 546 -3.36 -17.24 -38.40
C PRO A 546 -2.10 -16.38 -38.26
N VAL A 547 -1.76 -16.10 -37.02
CA VAL A 547 -0.58 -15.34 -36.60
C VAL A 547 0.10 -16.16 -35.51
N GLN A 548 1.40 -16.43 -35.65
CA GLN A 548 2.17 -17.09 -34.59
C GLN A 548 2.29 -16.16 -33.38
N SER A 549 2.42 -16.70 -32.16
CA SER A 549 2.65 -15.86 -30.97
C SER A 549 3.90 -15.00 -31.17
N GLN A 550 3.76 -13.71 -30.89
CA GLN A 550 4.71 -12.67 -31.28
C GLN A 550 5.55 -12.15 -30.12
N MET A 551 5.24 -12.54 -28.87
CA MET A 551 5.97 -12.04 -27.73
C MET A 551 7.34 -12.72 -27.69
N ARG A 552 8.38 -11.92 -27.88
CA ARG A 552 9.76 -12.38 -27.95
C ARG A 552 10.52 -11.85 -26.75
N HIS A 553 11.31 -12.71 -26.14
CA HIS A 553 12.30 -12.30 -25.17
C HIS A 553 13.58 -11.86 -25.88
N PHE A 554 14.26 -10.86 -25.33
CA PHE A 554 15.40 -10.21 -25.97
C PHE A 554 16.70 -10.49 -25.23
N VAL A 555 17.79 -10.48 -26.01
CA VAL A 555 19.17 -10.46 -25.49
C VAL A 555 19.81 -9.14 -25.94
N PHE A 556 20.11 -8.28 -24.99
CA PHE A 556 20.78 -7.00 -25.23
C PHE A 556 22.28 -7.17 -24.96
N VAL A 557 23.09 -7.11 -26.02
CA VAL A 557 24.54 -7.24 -25.88
C VAL A 557 25.25 -5.94 -26.18
N GLY A 558 26.27 -5.63 -25.41
CA GLY A 558 27.19 -4.53 -25.70
C GLY A 558 27.86 -3.94 -24.46
N PRO A 559 28.84 -3.04 -24.64
CA PRO A 559 29.57 -2.40 -23.56
C PRO A 559 28.68 -1.65 -22.56
N PRO A 560 29.18 -1.30 -21.35
CA PRO A 560 28.38 -0.59 -20.37
C PRO A 560 28.13 0.85 -20.84
N GLY A 561 26.95 1.39 -20.51
CA GLY A 561 26.60 2.77 -20.84
C GLY A 561 26.25 3.06 -22.30
N THR A 562 25.95 2.03 -23.12
CA THR A 562 25.48 2.16 -24.52
C THR A 562 23.97 2.34 -24.66
N GLY A 563 23.23 2.55 -23.56
CA GLY A 563 21.79 2.83 -23.60
C GLY A 563 20.85 1.63 -23.53
N LYS A 564 21.34 0.42 -23.20
CA LYS A 564 20.53 -0.81 -23.07
C LYS A 564 19.25 -0.62 -22.23
N THR A 565 19.38 -0.13 -21.01
CA THR A 565 18.24 0.11 -20.11
C THR A 565 17.28 1.17 -20.66
N THR A 566 17.81 2.23 -21.30
CA THR A 566 16.98 3.27 -21.92
C THR A 566 16.12 2.69 -23.05
N VAL A 567 16.72 1.90 -23.94
CA VAL A 567 15.99 1.24 -25.03
C VAL A 567 15.00 0.20 -24.50
N ALA A 568 15.31 -0.50 -23.40
CA ALA A 568 14.36 -1.41 -22.75
C ALA A 568 13.09 -0.70 -22.30
N ARG A 569 13.20 0.52 -21.71
CA ARG A 569 12.03 1.34 -21.35
C ARG A 569 11.23 1.78 -22.57
N ILE A 570 11.90 2.13 -23.66
CA ILE A 570 11.23 2.52 -24.91
C ILE A 570 10.50 1.31 -25.52
N LEU A 571 11.10 0.11 -25.51
CA LEU A 571 10.42 -1.12 -25.94
C LEU A 571 9.19 -1.42 -25.08
N GLY A 572 9.27 -1.24 -23.75
CA GLY A 572 8.11 -1.37 -22.87
C GLY A 572 6.97 -0.44 -23.29
N ARG A 573 7.28 0.82 -23.59
CA ARG A 573 6.32 1.81 -24.14
C ARG A 573 5.73 1.36 -25.47
N ILE A 574 6.56 0.92 -26.42
CA ILE A 574 6.13 0.45 -27.74
C ILE A 574 5.17 -0.75 -27.61
N PHE A 575 5.53 -1.76 -26.82
CA PHE A 575 4.69 -2.95 -26.63
C PHE A 575 3.39 -2.63 -25.91
N SER A 576 3.42 -1.73 -24.92
CA SER A 576 2.19 -1.29 -24.27
C SER A 576 1.29 -0.50 -25.23
N ALA A 577 1.85 0.41 -26.03
CA ALA A 577 1.10 1.18 -27.03
C ALA A 577 0.48 0.28 -28.12
N LEU A 578 1.13 -0.84 -28.46
CA LEU A 578 0.61 -1.85 -29.38
C LEU A 578 -0.42 -2.79 -28.74
N GLY A 579 -0.66 -2.68 -27.43
CA GLY A 579 -1.58 -3.55 -26.69
C GLY A 579 -1.05 -4.96 -26.44
N LEU A 580 0.28 -5.13 -26.46
CA LEU A 580 0.94 -6.41 -26.15
C LEU A 580 1.32 -6.52 -24.67
N LEU A 581 1.56 -5.39 -24.01
CA LEU A 581 1.84 -5.31 -22.57
C LEU A 581 0.80 -4.42 -21.88
N ALA A 582 0.40 -4.81 -20.67
CA ALA A 582 -0.51 -4.05 -19.83
C ALA A 582 0.03 -2.66 -19.46
N ARG A 583 1.34 -2.55 -19.27
CA ARG A 583 2.00 -1.35 -18.78
C ARG A 583 3.35 -1.15 -19.45
N PRO A 584 3.81 0.11 -19.59
CA PRO A 584 5.10 0.42 -20.18
C PRO A 584 6.28 0.20 -19.21
N ASP A 585 6.00 -0.17 -17.95
CA ASP A 585 6.98 -0.25 -16.88
C ASP A 585 8.06 -1.32 -17.13
N VAL A 586 9.28 -1.00 -16.70
CA VAL A 586 10.41 -1.92 -16.71
C VAL A 586 10.83 -2.17 -15.27
N VAL A 587 10.81 -3.44 -14.87
CA VAL A 587 11.41 -3.91 -13.62
C VAL A 587 12.85 -4.28 -13.91
N GLU A 588 13.78 -3.51 -13.38
CA GLU A 588 15.21 -3.83 -13.44
C GLU A 588 15.59 -4.79 -12.31
N ALA A 589 16.41 -5.78 -12.65
CA ALA A 589 16.85 -6.80 -11.72
C ALA A 589 18.31 -7.19 -11.98
N SER A 590 18.94 -7.67 -10.92
CA SER A 590 20.27 -8.25 -10.91
C SER A 590 20.23 -9.66 -10.33
N ARG A 591 21.35 -10.39 -10.36
CA ARG A 591 21.48 -11.69 -9.68
C ARG A 591 20.97 -11.66 -8.23
N ALA A 592 21.27 -10.58 -7.50
CA ALA A 592 20.90 -10.44 -6.10
C ALA A 592 19.37 -10.44 -5.89
N ASP A 593 18.59 -10.08 -6.91
CA ASP A 593 17.12 -10.05 -6.86
C ASP A 593 16.49 -11.40 -7.17
N LEU A 594 17.18 -12.26 -7.94
CA LEU A 594 16.67 -13.58 -8.32
C LEU A 594 17.09 -14.67 -7.33
N VAL A 595 18.34 -14.63 -6.87
CA VAL A 595 18.95 -15.72 -6.11
C VAL A 595 18.73 -15.53 -4.60
N GLY A 596 18.22 -16.58 -3.95
CA GLY A 596 17.99 -16.64 -2.51
C GLY A 596 19.25 -17.02 -1.71
N GLN A 597 19.23 -16.77 -0.40
CA GLN A 597 20.33 -17.15 0.51
C GLN A 597 20.20 -18.58 1.06
N HIS A 598 19.04 -19.23 0.86
CA HIS A 598 18.69 -20.52 1.43
C HIS A 598 18.01 -21.43 0.39
N LEU A 599 18.09 -22.74 0.58
CA LEU A 599 17.49 -23.74 -0.29
C LEU A 599 15.96 -23.52 -0.41
N GLY A 600 15.43 -23.53 -1.62
CA GLY A 600 14.01 -23.31 -1.91
C GLY A 600 13.55 -21.84 -1.89
N ALA A 601 14.38 -20.90 -1.43
CA ALA A 601 14.05 -19.47 -1.45
C ALA A 601 14.21 -18.85 -2.85
N THR A 602 15.12 -19.38 -3.68
CA THR A 602 15.41 -18.84 -5.02
C THR A 602 14.22 -18.93 -5.96
N ALA A 603 13.51 -20.06 -5.98
CA ALA A 603 12.31 -20.22 -6.80
C ALA A 603 11.22 -19.23 -6.38
N ILE A 604 10.99 -19.04 -5.08
CA ILE A 604 10.00 -18.07 -4.55
C ILE A 604 10.39 -16.65 -4.98
N LYS A 605 11.64 -16.26 -4.74
CA LYS A 605 12.13 -14.92 -5.04
C LYS A 605 12.09 -14.60 -6.54
N THR A 606 12.46 -15.57 -7.38
CA THR A 606 12.37 -15.43 -8.85
C THR A 606 10.91 -15.32 -9.30
N ASN A 607 9.99 -16.11 -8.73
CA ASN A 607 8.56 -16.00 -9.03
C ASN A 607 8.02 -14.62 -8.63
N GLU A 608 8.29 -14.14 -7.42
CA GLU A 608 7.87 -12.82 -6.96
C GLU A 608 8.41 -11.71 -7.86
N LEU A 609 9.66 -11.82 -8.31
CA LEU A 609 10.25 -10.85 -9.24
C LEU A 609 9.51 -10.85 -10.59
N VAL A 610 9.22 -12.02 -11.15
CA VAL A 610 8.45 -12.12 -12.40
C VAL A 610 7.03 -11.59 -12.20
N ASP A 611 6.37 -11.94 -11.09
CA ASP A 611 5.05 -11.44 -10.73
C ASP A 611 5.01 -9.91 -10.69
N ARG A 612 6.05 -9.28 -10.13
CA ARG A 612 6.22 -7.82 -10.15
C ARG A 612 6.38 -7.24 -11.54
N ALA A 613 6.87 -8.01 -12.52
CA ALA A 613 7.08 -7.59 -13.90
C ALA A 613 5.92 -7.98 -14.85
N LEU A 614 4.95 -8.78 -14.39
CA LEU A 614 3.81 -9.20 -15.21
C LEU A 614 3.07 -8.00 -15.80
N GLY A 615 2.71 -8.11 -17.07
CA GLY A 615 2.12 -7.03 -17.85
C GLY A 615 3.12 -5.97 -18.33
N GLY A 616 4.41 -6.09 -17.99
CA GLY A 616 5.46 -5.14 -18.37
C GLY A 616 6.73 -5.85 -18.84
N VAL A 617 7.88 -5.20 -18.65
CA VAL A 617 9.19 -5.74 -19.03
C VAL A 617 10.01 -6.10 -17.80
N LEU A 618 10.61 -7.29 -17.77
CA LEU A 618 11.64 -7.68 -16.82
C LEU A 618 13.02 -7.52 -17.46
N PHE A 619 13.81 -6.56 -17.01
CA PHE A 619 15.17 -6.32 -17.49
C PHE A 619 16.18 -6.88 -16.49
N ILE A 620 16.92 -7.92 -16.88
CA ILE A 620 17.96 -8.54 -16.05
C ILE A 620 19.31 -8.07 -16.56
N ASP A 621 19.98 -7.21 -15.79
CA ASP A 621 21.32 -6.75 -16.12
C ASP A 621 22.39 -7.75 -15.68
N GLU A 622 23.49 -7.81 -16.43
CA GLU A 622 24.58 -8.77 -16.27
C GLU A 622 24.08 -10.22 -16.06
N ALA A 623 23.13 -10.65 -16.90
CA ALA A 623 22.42 -11.91 -16.77
C ALA A 623 23.35 -13.14 -16.78
N TYR A 624 24.51 -13.05 -17.43
CA TYR A 624 25.55 -14.08 -17.39
C TYR A 624 26.02 -14.41 -15.96
N GLY A 625 25.92 -13.45 -15.04
CA GLY A 625 26.24 -13.64 -13.63
C GLY A 625 25.26 -14.57 -12.90
N LEU A 626 24.12 -14.96 -13.49
CA LEU A 626 23.19 -15.93 -12.91
C LEU A 626 23.76 -17.34 -12.85
N VAL A 627 24.72 -17.69 -13.70
CA VAL A 627 25.36 -19.02 -13.70
C VAL A 627 26.86 -18.84 -13.53
N ASN A 628 27.37 -19.11 -12.34
CA ASN A 628 28.81 -19.10 -12.07
C ASN A 628 29.40 -20.50 -12.25
N THR A 629 30.22 -20.70 -13.28
CA THR A 629 30.89 -21.98 -13.59
C THR A 629 32.17 -22.21 -12.79
N GLY A 630 32.65 -21.22 -12.03
CA GLY A 630 33.93 -21.25 -11.30
C GLY A 630 33.91 -21.89 -9.91
N TYR A 631 32.74 -22.27 -9.38
CA TYR A 631 32.65 -22.97 -8.09
C TYR A 631 32.76 -24.48 -8.32
N SER A 632 33.68 -25.14 -7.61
CA SER A 632 34.00 -26.58 -7.70
C SER A 632 32.87 -27.55 -7.32
N GLY A 633 31.65 -27.05 -7.09
CA GLY A 633 30.41 -27.81 -6.89
C GLY A 633 29.20 -27.30 -7.69
N GLY A 634 29.39 -26.35 -8.61
CA GLY A 634 28.31 -25.69 -9.37
C GLY A 634 27.49 -24.67 -8.57
N ASP A 635 26.91 -23.70 -9.27
CA ASP A 635 26.01 -22.69 -8.70
C ASP A 635 24.56 -23.19 -8.74
N ALA A 636 24.23 -24.14 -7.85
CA ALA A 636 22.91 -24.77 -7.81
C ALA A 636 21.76 -23.76 -7.65
N PHE A 637 21.98 -22.70 -6.86
CA PHE A 637 20.98 -21.64 -6.68
C PHE A 637 20.80 -20.82 -7.97
N GLY A 638 21.89 -20.45 -8.65
CA GLY A 638 21.81 -19.79 -9.95
C GLY A 638 21.08 -20.63 -11.00
N ALA A 639 21.37 -21.94 -11.06
CA ALA A 639 20.68 -22.87 -11.94
C ALA A 639 19.17 -22.97 -11.64
N GLU A 640 18.78 -23.00 -10.36
CA GLU A 640 17.37 -22.98 -9.93
C GLU A 640 16.65 -21.69 -10.37
N ALA A 641 17.32 -20.53 -10.26
CA ALA A 641 16.79 -19.25 -10.73
C ALA A 641 16.55 -19.28 -12.25
N VAL A 642 17.53 -19.77 -13.03
CA VAL A 642 17.40 -19.88 -14.49
C VAL A 642 16.28 -20.84 -14.89
N GLN A 643 16.15 -21.99 -14.22
CA GLN A 643 15.06 -22.93 -14.50
C GLN A 643 13.68 -22.32 -14.20
N THR A 644 13.56 -21.62 -13.07
CA THR A 644 12.33 -20.92 -12.70
C THR A 644 12.00 -19.83 -13.71
N LEU A 645 13.00 -19.02 -14.09
CA LEU A 645 12.86 -17.97 -15.11
C LEU A 645 12.42 -18.55 -16.46
N LEU A 646 13.00 -19.66 -16.91
CA LEU A 646 12.63 -20.32 -18.17
C LEU A 646 11.21 -20.87 -18.15
N LYS A 647 10.79 -21.44 -17.02
CA LYS A 647 9.41 -21.92 -16.86
C LYS A 647 8.43 -20.75 -16.96
N ARG A 648 8.68 -19.68 -16.20
CA ARG A 648 7.84 -18.47 -16.22
C ARG A 648 7.86 -17.75 -17.58
N ALA A 649 9.00 -17.74 -18.26
CA ALA A 649 9.13 -17.23 -19.62
C ALA A 649 8.22 -17.97 -20.62
N GLU A 650 7.96 -19.27 -20.41
CA GLU A 650 7.00 -20.03 -21.22
C GLU A 650 5.55 -19.80 -20.77
N ASP A 651 5.29 -19.98 -19.47
CA ASP A 651 3.94 -19.96 -18.90
C ASP A 651 3.29 -18.57 -19.02
N ASP A 652 4.09 -17.50 -18.91
CA ASP A 652 3.64 -16.10 -18.97
C ASP A 652 4.10 -15.38 -20.26
N ARG A 653 4.47 -16.11 -21.32
CA ARG A 653 5.03 -15.52 -22.54
C ARG A 653 4.16 -14.44 -23.18
N ASP A 654 2.84 -14.54 -23.03
CA ASP A 654 1.87 -13.59 -23.58
C ASP A 654 1.55 -12.43 -22.59
N ARG A 655 2.30 -12.32 -21.49
CA ARG A 655 2.06 -11.32 -20.43
C ARG A 655 3.33 -10.59 -19.98
N VAL A 656 4.52 -11.09 -20.28
CA VAL A 656 5.77 -10.44 -19.87
C VAL A 656 6.83 -10.52 -20.97
N VAL A 657 7.58 -9.43 -21.15
CA VAL A 657 8.79 -9.45 -21.98
C VAL A 657 10.01 -9.47 -21.07
N ILE A 658 10.83 -10.52 -21.18
CA ILE A 658 12.10 -10.62 -20.46
C ILE A 658 13.23 -10.17 -21.39
N ILE A 659 14.09 -9.29 -20.88
CA ILE A 659 15.29 -8.80 -21.57
C ILE A 659 16.50 -9.19 -20.72
N LEU A 660 17.38 -10.01 -21.29
CA LEU A 660 18.67 -10.37 -20.69
C LEU A 660 19.75 -9.45 -21.23
N ALA A 661 20.44 -8.72 -20.39
CA ALA A 661 21.50 -7.81 -20.79
C ALA A 661 22.87 -8.26 -20.30
N GLY A 662 23.91 -7.96 -21.08
CA GLY A 662 25.29 -8.23 -20.69
C GLY A 662 26.30 -7.96 -21.80
N TYR A 663 27.53 -8.40 -21.58
CA TYR A 663 28.60 -8.34 -22.57
C TYR A 663 28.46 -9.48 -23.58
N GLU A 664 28.88 -9.22 -24.81
CA GLU A 664 28.68 -10.13 -25.95
C GLU A 664 29.20 -11.55 -25.69
N ARG A 665 30.47 -11.68 -25.28
CA ARG A 665 31.11 -12.99 -25.10
C ARG A 665 30.52 -13.77 -23.92
N GLU A 666 30.25 -13.08 -22.84
CA GLU A 666 29.71 -13.62 -21.60
C GLU A 666 28.27 -14.07 -21.78
N MET A 667 27.48 -13.31 -22.54
CA MET A 667 26.11 -13.70 -22.90
C MET A 667 26.10 -14.90 -23.84
N ASP A 668 27.02 -14.99 -24.79
CA ASP A 668 27.13 -16.17 -25.67
C ASP A 668 27.45 -17.43 -24.86
N ALA A 669 28.39 -17.33 -23.91
CA ALA A 669 28.71 -18.41 -22.99
C ALA A 669 27.49 -18.78 -22.10
N PHE A 670 26.79 -17.78 -21.57
CA PHE A 670 25.60 -17.99 -20.73
C PHE A 670 24.47 -18.69 -21.49
N LEU A 671 24.13 -18.25 -22.69
CA LEU A 671 23.07 -18.88 -23.50
C LEU A 671 23.42 -20.32 -23.91
N ALA A 672 24.71 -20.61 -24.08
CA ALA A 672 25.19 -21.96 -24.37
C ALA A 672 25.06 -22.95 -23.19
N THR A 673 24.87 -22.46 -21.95
CA THR A 673 24.73 -23.33 -20.77
C THR A 673 23.45 -24.16 -20.77
N ASN A 674 22.39 -23.69 -21.46
CA ASN A 674 21.10 -24.37 -21.49
C ASN A 674 20.39 -24.13 -22.84
N PRO A 675 20.07 -25.18 -23.62
CA PRO A 675 19.33 -25.04 -24.88
C PRO A 675 17.99 -24.28 -24.75
N GLY A 676 17.35 -24.36 -23.58
CA GLY A 676 16.13 -23.62 -23.27
C GLY A 676 16.30 -22.11 -23.29
N LEU A 677 17.47 -21.59 -22.90
CA LEU A 677 17.81 -20.17 -23.00
C LEU A 677 17.95 -19.75 -24.46
N ALA A 678 18.77 -20.47 -25.23
CA ALA A 678 19.00 -20.17 -26.65
C ALA A 678 17.69 -20.20 -27.48
N SER A 679 16.77 -21.12 -27.15
CA SER A 679 15.49 -21.23 -27.85
C SER A 679 14.53 -20.07 -27.55
N ARG A 680 14.44 -19.61 -26.29
CA ARG A 680 13.47 -18.59 -25.85
C ARG A 680 13.98 -17.17 -26.00
N PHE A 681 15.29 -16.97 -25.90
CA PHE A 681 15.97 -15.68 -25.98
C PHE A 681 16.74 -15.57 -27.30
N ASN A 682 16.03 -15.70 -28.43
CA ASN A 682 16.63 -15.72 -29.76
C ASN A 682 16.68 -14.33 -30.45
N GLN A 683 16.06 -13.30 -29.87
CA GLN A 683 16.11 -11.94 -30.41
C GLN A 683 17.27 -11.16 -29.83
N ARG A 684 18.39 -11.13 -30.55
CA ARG A 684 19.58 -10.40 -30.12
C ARG A 684 19.57 -8.96 -30.65
N VAL A 685 19.79 -7.99 -29.77
CA VAL A 685 19.97 -6.57 -30.11
C VAL A 685 21.38 -6.16 -29.71
N SER A 686 22.16 -5.69 -30.67
CA SER A 686 23.56 -5.31 -30.46
C SER A 686 23.71 -3.81 -30.26
N PHE A 687 24.33 -3.41 -29.16
CA PHE A 687 24.59 -2.04 -28.76
C PHE A 687 26.10 -1.74 -28.92
N PRO A 688 26.53 -1.21 -30.07
CA PRO A 688 27.94 -0.87 -30.29
C PRO A 688 28.38 0.27 -29.38
N SER A 689 29.68 0.40 -29.16
CA SER A 689 30.29 1.58 -28.53
C SER A 689 29.97 2.83 -29.35
N TYR A 690 29.79 3.96 -28.67
CA TYR A 690 29.51 5.22 -29.33
C TYR A 690 30.76 5.77 -30.03
N ARG A 691 30.55 6.43 -31.16
CA ARG A 691 31.57 7.20 -31.88
C ARG A 691 31.82 8.55 -31.20
N PRO A 692 32.99 9.19 -31.42
CA PRO A 692 33.27 10.51 -30.86
C PRO A 692 32.15 11.53 -31.10
N SER A 693 31.65 11.62 -32.34
CA SER A 693 30.55 12.53 -32.69
C SER A 693 29.25 12.22 -31.95
N GLU A 694 28.95 10.94 -31.71
CA GLU A 694 27.75 10.51 -30.99
C GLU A 694 27.88 10.83 -29.49
N LEU A 695 29.08 10.68 -28.90
CA LEU A 695 29.35 11.09 -27.52
C LEU A 695 29.22 12.60 -27.33
N THR A 696 29.72 13.39 -28.28
CA THR A 696 29.54 14.85 -28.29
C THR A 696 28.05 15.21 -28.36
N GLU A 697 27.29 14.57 -29.25
CA GLU A 697 25.84 14.76 -29.37
C GLU A 697 25.12 14.40 -28.07
N ILE A 698 25.47 13.27 -27.43
CA ILE A 698 24.91 12.86 -26.13
C ILE A 698 25.13 13.95 -25.08
N ALA A 699 26.36 14.45 -24.95
CA ALA A 699 26.69 15.48 -23.97
C ALA A 699 25.93 16.80 -24.24
N GLN A 700 25.78 17.18 -25.52
CA GLN A 700 24.98 18.35 -25.91
C GLN A 700 23.49 18.19 -25.60
N LEU A 701 22.92 17.01 -25.86
CA LEU A 701 21.53 16.71 -25.53
C LEU A 701 21.29 16.71 -24.01
N LEU A 702 22.24 16.19 -23.22
CA LEU A 702 22.17 16.24 -21.76
C LEU A 702 22.23 17.68 -21.24
N ALA A 703 23.15 18.49 -21.76
CA ALA A 703 23.23 19.91 -21.41
C ALA A 703 21.92 20.65 -21.76
N ALA A 704 21.43 20.50 -22.99
CA ALA A 704 20.19 21.14 -23.43
C ALA A 704 18.97 20.72 -22.58
N GLY A 705 18.90 19.44 -22.18
CA GLY A 705 17.85 18.92 -21.30
C GLY A 705 17.84 19.56 -19.90
N SER A 706 19.00 19.99 -19.41
CA SER A 706 19.15 20.72 -18.15
C SER A 706 19.04 22.24 -18.30
N GLY A 707 18.87 22.75 -19.53
CA GLY A 707 18.88 24.17 -19.84
C GLY A 707 20.28 24.78 -20.01
N ASP A 708 21.32 23.95 -20.07
CA ASP A 708 22.71 24.33 -20.27
C ASP A 708 23.10 24.28 -21.76
N ARG A 709 24.21 24.94 -22.09
CA ARG A 709 24.86 24.84 -23.40
C ARG A 709 26.37 24.92 -23.27
N PHE A 710 27.08 24.29 -24.20
CA PHE A 710 28.51 24.49 -24.40
C PHE A 710 28.73 25.66 -25.34
N ASP A 711 29.69 26.53 -25.03
CA ASP A 711 30.18 27.48 -26.02
C ASP A 711 30.98 26.77 -27.13
N ALA A 712 31.33 27.50 -28.20
CA ALA A 712 32.03 26.91 -29.35
C ALA A 712 33.43 26.37 -29.02
N SER A 713 34.09 26.89 -27.97
CA SER A 713 35.41 26.43 -27.54
C SER A 713 35.31 25.18 -26.66
N ALA A 714 34.36 25.15 -25.73
CA ALA A 714 34.04 24.03 -24.88
C ALA A 714 33.57 22.82 -25.69
N ALA A 715 32.73 23.04 -26.71
CA ALA A 715 32.26 21.98 -27.59
C ALA A 715 33.40 21.34 -28.41
N ARG A 716 34.41 22.13 -28.80
CA ARG A 716 35.62 21.61 -29.46
C ARG A 716 36.47 20.78 -28.52
N ASP A 717 36.79 21.32 -27.34
CA ASP A 717 37.56 20.57 -26.33
C ASP A 717 36.86 19.27 -25.95
N LEU A 718 35.54 19.28 -25.81
CA LEU A 718 34.73 18.10 -25.53
C LEU A 718 34.83 17.05 -26.65
N ALA A 719 34.77 17.47 -27.91
CA ALA A 719 34.94 16.58 -29.06
C ALA A 719 36.36 15.99 -29.12
N ASP A 720 37.38 16.79 -28.83
CA ASP A 720 38.78 16.33 -28.81
C ASP A 720 39.02 15.27 -27.72
N VAL A 721 38.42 15.44 -26.54
CA VAL A 721 38.45 14.45 -25.45
C VAL A 721 37.79 13.14 -25.89
N PHE A 722 36.62 13.22 -26.53
CA PHE A 722 35.91 12.03 -27.00
C PHE A 722 36.65 11.32 -28.14
N ASP A 723 37.29 12.06 -29.05
CA ASP A 723 38.15 11.49 -30.09
C ASP A 723 39.34 10.75 -29.45
N TRP A 724 40.01 11.37 -28.48
CA TRP A 724 41.13 10.78 -27.77
C TRP A 724 40.76 9.47 -27.06
N VAL A 725 39.71 9.44 -26.22
CA VAL A 725 39.33 8.21 -25.50
C VAL A 725 38.86 7.09 -26.43
N CYS A 726 38.27 7.42 -27.58
CA CYS A 726 37.86 6.43 -28.57
C CYS A 726 39.07 5.86 -29.34
N ARG A 727 40.01 6.74 -29.73
CA ARG A 727 41.25 6.33 -30.42
C ARG A 727 42.10 5.40 -29.56
N GLU A 728 42.21 5.69 -28.26
CA GLU A 728 42.92 4.87 -27.28
C GLU A 728 42.11 3.65 -26.81
N ARG A 729 40.89 3.44 -27.33
CA ARG A 729 39.97 2.33 -26.98
C ARG A 729 39.61 2.25 -25.50
N LEU A 730 39.57 3.39 -24.82
CA LEU A 730 39.24 3.49 -23.40
C LEU A 730 37.73 3.57 -23.15
N ILE A 731 36.95 3.95 -24.17
CA ILE A 731 35.54 4.31 -24.02
C ILE A 731 34.65 3.20 -23.42
N ASP A 732 34.95 1.93 -23.71
CA ASP A 732 34.19 0.81 -23.17
C ASP A 732 34.42 0.63 -21.66
N GLY A 733 35.66 0.81 -21.21
CA GLY A 733 36.00 0.80 -19.78
C GLY A 733 35.48 2.03 -19.03
N LEU A 734 35.42 3.18 -19.70
CA LEU A 734 34.87 4.42 -19.15
C LEU A 734 33.34 4.43 -19.10
N GLY A 735 32.67 3.53 -19.83
CA GLY A 735 31.22 3.39 -19.82
C GLY A 735 30.47 4.28 -20.79
N ASN A 736 31.03 4.58 -21.97
CA ASN A 736 30.31 5.14 -23.12
C ASN A 736 29.45 6.38 -22.77
N GLY A 737 28.13 6.36 -22.98
CA GLY A 737 27.25 7.48 -22.68
C GLY A 737 27.23 7.88 -21.19
N ARG A 738 27.56 6.95 -20.28
CA ARG A 738 27.77 7.26 -18.85
C ARG A 738 29.00 8.16 -18.67
N PHE A 739 30.08 7.91 -19.42
CA PHE A 739 31.24 8.80 -19.44
C PHE A 739 30.89 10.20 -19.97
N ALA A 740 30.15 10.28 -21.09
CA ALA A 740 29.71 11.56 -21.64
C ALA A 740 28.86 12.37 -20.63
N ARG A 741 27.95 11.70 -19.92
CA ARG A 741 27.18 12.32 -18.82
C ARG A 741 28.08 12.81 -17.70
N SER A 742 28.97 11.96 -17.20
CA SER A 742 29.87 12.33 -16.10
C SER A 742 30.78 13.51 -16.47
N LEU A 743 31.24 13.58 -17.72
CA LEU A 743 32.05 14.70 -18.19
C LEU A 743 31.24 16.00 -18.26
N TYR A 744 30.00 15.95 -18.77
CA TYR A 744 29.08 17.10 -18.74
C TYR A 744 28.80 17.56 -17.30
N GLU A 745 28.41 16.66 -16.40
CA GLU A 745 28.07 16.99 -15.01
C GLU A 745 29.25 17.64 -14.28
N ARG A 746 30.47 17.14 -14.51
CA ARG A 746 31.69 17.76 -13.97
C ARG A 746 31.97 19.13 -14.57
N ALA A 747 31.83 19.29 -15.89
CA ALA A 747 32.01 20.60 -16.53
C ALA A 747 30.98 21.62 -16.03
N ALA A 748 29.72 21.23 -15.82
CA ALA A 748 28.71 22.08 -15.20
C ALA A 748 29.07 22.44 -13.75
N LEU A 749 29.57 21.50 -12.96
CA LEU A 749 30.07 21.77 -11.61
C LEU A 749 31.24 22.77 -11.63
N ARG A 750 32.16 22.67 -12.59
CA ARG A 750 33.27 23.62 -12.74
C ARG A 750 32.80 25.02 -13.09
N ARG A 751 31.82 25.14 -14.00
CA ARG A 751 31.14 26.41 -14.28
C ARG A 751 30.58 27.02 -13.00
N ASP A 752 29.87 26.22 -12.19
CA ASP A 752 29.24 26.72 -10.96
C ASP A 752 30.27 27.22 -9.95
N VAL A 753 31.40 26.51 -9.78
CA VAL A 753 32.52 26.94 -8.94
C VAL A 753 33.11 28.26 -9.44
N ARG A 754 33.40 28.37 -10.73
CA ARG A 754 33.93 29.60 -11.34
C ARG A 754 33.00 30.80 -11.13
N LEU A 755 31.69 30.61 -11.35
CA LEU A 755 30.71 31.69 -11.22
C LEU A 755 30.47 32.08 -9.75
N ALA A 756 30.57 31.13 -8.81
CA ALA A 756 30.48 31.42 -7.38
C ALA A 756 31.62 32.33 -6.90
N GLU A 757 32.83 32.17 -7.45
CA GLU A 757 33.99 33.03 -7.14
C GLU A 757 33.87 34.45 -7.72
N GLN A 758 33.13 34.62 -8.82
CA GLN A 758 32.90 35.92 -9.47
C GLN A 758 31.86 36.80 -8.77
N GLY A 759 31.03 36.23 -7.88
CA GLY A 759 30.09 36.96 -7.01
C GLY A 759 28.83 37.54 -7.68
N SER A 760 28.78 37.64 -9.01
CA SER A 760 27.59 38.02 -9.78
C SER A 760 27.67 37.45 -11.20
N ALA A 761 26.60 36.80 -11.67
CA ALA A 761 26.50 36.24 -13.02
C ALA A 761 25.11 36.47 -13.61
N ASN A 762 25.03 36.69 -14.91
CA ASN A 762 23.76 36.82 -15.64
C ASN A 762 23.20 35.44 -16.06
N ALA A 763 21.94 35.39 -16.51
CA ALA A 763 21.28 34.15 -16.91
C ALA A 763 21.98 33.40 -18.06
N ALA A 764 22.65 34.12 -18.96
CA ALA A 764 23.40 33.50 -20.05
C ALA A 764 24.70 32.85 -19.54
N GLU A 765 25.38 33.46 -18.58
CA GLU A 765 26.58 32.92 -17.93
C GLU A 765 26.25 31.69 -17.08
N LEU A 766 25.16 31.74 -16.31
CA LEU A 766 24.68 30.63 -15.48
C LEU A 766 24.32 29.38 -16.27
N THR A 767 24.11 29.50 -17.58
CA THR A 767 23.72 28.39 -18.48
C THR A 767 24.81 28.02 -19.50
N THR A 768 25.96 28.72 -19.52
CA THR A 768 27.01 28.47 -20.52
C THR A 768 28.26 27.85 -19.90
N ILE A 769 28.64 26.67 -20.39
CA ILE A 769 29.89 25.97 -20.07
C ILE A 769 30.96 26.39 -21.08
N ILE A 770 32.12 26.83 -20.60
CA ILE A 770 33.24 27.30 -21.43
C ILE A 770 34.40 26.28 -21.43
N SER A 771 35.38 26.51 -22.31
CA SER A 771 36.57 25.66 -22.47
C SER A 771 37.31 25.36 -21.15
N GLU A 772 37.48 26.38 -20.29
CA GLU A 772 38.13 26.23 -18.98
C GLU A 772 37.43 25.20 -18.07
N ASP A 773 36.10 25.15 -18.12
CA ASP A 773 35.29 24.22 -17.30
C ASP A 773 35.49 22.78 -17.76
N VAL A 774 35.52 22.56 -19.09
CA VAL A 774 35.69 21.24 -19.69
C VAL A 774 37.11 20.73 -19.42
N ARG A 775 38.15 21.55 -19.61
CA ARG A 775 39.54 21.16 -19.33
C ARG A 775 39.73 20.81 -17.86
N SER A 776 39.21 21.64 -16.96
CA SER A 776 39.27 21.39 -15.51
C SER A 776 38.49 20.14 -15.08
N ALA A 777 37.48 19.72 -15.85
CA ALA A 777 36.74 18.48 -15.61
C ALA A 777 37.52 17.25 -16.10
N VAL A 778 38.28 17.38 -17.20
CA VAL A 778 39.15 16.32 -17.74
C VAL A 778 40.35 16.09 -16.83
N ASP A 779 40.97 17.15 -16.31
CA ASP A 779 42.14 17.05 -15.42
C ASP A 779 41.83 16.27 -14.12
N GLU A 780 40.57 16.24 -13.67
CA GLU A 780 40.12 15.41 -12.53
C GLU A 780 39.81 13.95 -12.89
N LEU A 781 39.76 13.62 -14.19
CA LEU A 781 39.52 12.27 -14.69
C LEU A 781 40.83 11.54 -15.02
N SER A 782 41.89 12.30 -15.32
CA SER A 782 43.28 11.83 -15.44
C SER A 782 43.95 11.62 -14.09
#